data_AF-A0A0A6UGV6-F1
#
_entry.id   AF-A0A0A6UGV6-F1
#
_cell.length_a   1.000
_cell.length_b   1.000
_cell.length_c   1.000
_cell.angle_alpha   90.00
_cell.angle_beta   90.00
_cell.angle_gamma   90.00
#
_symmetry.space_group_name_H-M   'P 1'
#
loop_
_entity.id
_entity.type
_entity.pdbx_description
1 polymer ?
#
loop_
_entity_poly.entity_id
_entity_poly.type
_entity_poly.pdbx_seq_one_letter_code
_entity_poly.pdbx_strand_id
1 'polypeptide(L)'
;MLTMQDALARLTAYWTDQGCLIVQPMNTEVGAGTLNPATFLRVLGPEPWRVVYPEPSVRPDDSRYGENPNRLQTHTQLQVILKPDPGNPQELYLGSLAAIGIDVTAHDVRFVEDNWASPALGAWGLGWEVWLDGLEITQFTYFQQAGGLNLDPVSVEITYGIERIIMALQDKTHFKEIEYSPGVSYGEVFGQSEYEMSRYYLDDADIDANRRLLEIYAAEAQRMIDAGLPVPAHSYVLKCSQAFNVLDSRGAVSTADRAAEFARMRRLAGEVARLWVDRRTELGLPLGTITPPDAARPAAAVQTGDGERTLVFEIGTEELPPSELRSAREQVRRLLTDGLAATRLSHGEVRVFGTPRRLIAVVTAVAARESDHVRTVKGPKRQAAYGGDGAPTKALEGFLRGQGVTIDRAEIEDVNGVPHVVVRKHEAGRAAPTVLAAVLAQVVTGLRAAKNMRWNDPKLAFSRPLRWLTALWGDDVVPVAVSTLAAGRRTRLLRTAVPPHADIDAAETFLETLGVNGIVADHADRRELIVIGAQDLVYPDGRIDVTGEAALIDQITDLVEQPLPLLGTFDESYLSLPDAVLTTVMRKHQRYLPVRDADGALLPMFVTVANGPVDVELVRAGNEAVLRARYEDAAFFYRADLETPLAEMRSHLNRLTFTDRLGSMADRADRIANLALTVADRQKIGTPVLNRAAELLKFDLGSQLVTEMTSLAGVMARDYALHAGEDRAVAQAVYEAELPRNTGDALPSSAAGAVLSLADRLDLVTGLAATVGLPTGSSDPFAVRRAVLGLLAVHRATPALAGFSLADGLELAAAAQPVPVSPEVLAACSEFLTRRLEQVLTEEGHPVDRVRAVLPHAARPALADGLLARLGTAVTDPGFLAVAAAIQRARRIVPADTPAGYDPSVLKEPAELALHAAVTAVTVPSEPDLESFVTATRPLVEPVGTFFDEVFVMADDPVLRAARLGLLATVRDLGEGLLDWAHLRL
;
A
#
# COMPACT_ATOMS: atom_id res chain seq x y z
N MET A 1 2.58 -34.50 29.75
CA MET A 1 2.28 -33.19 29.15
C MET A 1 3.56 -32.37 29.17
N LEU A 2 3.84 -31.58 28.14
CA LEU A 2 4.98 -30.67 28.13
C LEU A 2 4.66 -29.45 29.00
N THR A 3 5.46 -29.17 30.03
CA THR A 3 5.27 -27.96 30.85
C THR A 3 5.91 -26.74 30.20
N MET A 4 5.51 -25.53 30.61
CA MET A 4 6.14 -24.29 30.10
C MET A 4 7.65 -24.26 30.36
N GLN A 5 8.07 -24.70 31.56
CA GLN A 5 9.47 -24.82 31.94
C GLN A 5 10.23 -25.80 31.03
N ASP A 6 9.63 -26.96 30.72
CA ASP A 6 10.25 -27.95 29.82
C ASP A 6 10.43 -27.38 28.40
N ALA A 7 9.45 -26.64 27.90
CA ALA A 7 9.50 -26.03 26.58
C ALA A 7 10.61 -24.99 26.46
N LEU A 8 10.72 -24.09 27.44
CA LEU A 8 11.80 -23.09 27.50
C LEU A 8 13.19 -23.75 27.52
N ALA A 9 13.35 -24.81 28.32
CA ALA A 9 14.60 -25.56 28.40
C ALA A 9 14.95 -26.24 27.06
N ARG A 10 13.97 -26.89 26.42
CA ARG A 10 14.17 -27.58 25.14
C ARG A 10 14.46 -26.62 23.98
N LEU A 11 13.76 -25.50 23.88
CA LEU A 11 14.02 -24.49 22.85
C LEU A 11 15.39 -23.85 23.03
N THR A 12 15.76 -23.53 24.28
CA THR A 12 17.09 -22.99 24.59
C THR A 12 18.19 -23.99 24.20
N ALA A 13 18.01 -25.28 24.53
CA ALA A 13 18.93 -26.34 24.13
C ALA A 13 19.02 -26.48 22.61
N TYR A 14 17.88 -26.53 21.91
CA TYR A 14 17.83 -26.62 20.46
C TYR A 14 18.62 -25.49 19.77
N TRP A 15 18.39 -24.25 20.18
CA TRP A 15 19.10 -23.10 19.59
C TRP A 15 20.58 -23.06 19.97
N THR A 16 20.95 -23.57 21.15
CA THR A 16 22.35 -23.76 21.53
C THR A 16 23.04 -24.76 20.58
N ASP A 17 22.35 -25.85 20.23
CA ASP A 17 22.85 -26.82 19.24
C ASP A 17 22.98 -26.21 17.83
N GLN A 18 22.21 -25.16 17.51
CA GLN A 18 22.36 -24.35 16.28
C GLN A 18 23.45 -23.26 16.37
N GLY A 19 24.22 -23.24 17.46
CA GLY A 19 25.35 -22.33 17.67
C GLY A 19 24.98 -20.99 18.29
N CYS A 20 23.81 -20.86 18.93
CA CYS A 20 23.46 -19.67 19.71
C CYS A 20 24.13 -19.67 21.09
N LEU A 21 24.60 -18.49 21.52
CA LEU A 21 24.94 -18.24 22.91
C LEU A 21 23.66 -18.13 23.74
N ILE A 22 23.69 -18.60 24.99
CA ILE A 22 22.62 -18.36 25.95
C ILE A 22 22.94 -17.06 26.70
N VAL A 23 22.01 -16.10 26.70
CA VAL A 23 22.07 -14.94 27.60
C VAL A 23 20.87 -14.95 28.54
N GLN A 24 20.88 -14.06 29.53
CA GLN A 24 19.84 -13.96 30.53
C GLN A 24 18.85 -12.84 30.19
N PRO A 25 17.61 -12.91 30.72
CA PRO A 25 16.68 -11.79 30.69
C PRO A 25 17.31 -10.48 31.15
N MET A 26 16.80 -9.37 30.63
CA MET A 26 17.18 -8.05 31.10
C MET A 26 16.74 -7.87 32.55
N ASN A 27 17.56 -7.18 33.35
CA ASN A 27 17.26 -6.89 34.76
C ASN A 27 16.44 -5.61 34.97
N THR A 28 15.81 -5.10 33.91
CA THR A 28 14.88 -3.96 33.90
C THR A 28 13.77 -4.27 32.91
N GLU A 29 12.65 -3.59 33.06
CA GLU A 29 11.47 -3.72 32.22
C GLU A 29 11.79 -3.39 30.76
N VAL A 30 11.42 -4.30 29.87
CA VAL A 30 11.52 -4.13 28.41
C VAL A 30 10.26 -4.66 27.77
N GLY A 31 9.75 -4.01 26.73
CA GLY A 31 8.51 -4.43 26.05
C GLY A 31 8.67 -5.60 25.06
N ALA A 32 9.91 -5.98 24.77
CA ALA A 32 10.28 -7.10 23.90
C ALA A 32 11.76 -7.49 24.05
N GLY A 33 12.10 -8.72 23.69
CA GLY A 33 13.48 -9.22 23.58
C GLY A 33 14.37 -8.35 22.69
N THR A 34 13.80 -7.66 21.71
CA THR A 34 14.49 -6.72 20.82
C THR A 34 15.22 -5.59 21.57
N LEU A 35 14.65 -5.13 22.68
CA LEU A 35 15.18 -4.00 23.47
C LEU A 35 16.40 -4.39 24.30
N ASN A 36 16.55 -5.68 24.62
CA ASN A 36 17.69 -6.17 25.37
C ASN A 36 19.01 -5.82 24.63
N PRO A 37 20.07 -5.35 25.34
CA PRO A 37 21.38 -5.09 24.75
C PRO A 37 21.93 -6.25 23.91
N ALA A 38 21.59 -7.50 24.26
CA ALA A 38 21.97 -8.70 23.53
C ALA A 38 21.32 -8.80 22.13
N THR A 39 20.28 -8.02 21.85
CA THR A 39 19.74 -7.79 20.51
C THR A 39 20.11 -6.40 20.00
N PHE A 40 19.55 -5.33 20.57
CA PHE A 40 19.65 -3.96 20.00
C PHE A 40 21.08 -3.52 19.71
N LEU A 41 22.02 -3.73 20.64
CA LEU A 41 23.42 -3.34 20.41
C LEU A 41 24.13 -4.35 19.50
N ARG A 42 23.79 -5.63 19.56
CA ARG A 42 24.53 -6.70 18.87
C ARG A 42 24.14 -6.90 17.41
N VAL A 43 22.94 -6.46 17.00
CA VAL A 43 22.57 -6.39 15.59
C VAL A 43 23.38 -5.32 14.83
N LEU A 44 23.97 -4.35 15.53
CA LEU A 44 24.80 -3.29 14.95
C LEU A 44 26.22 -3.75 14.58
N GLY A 45 26.81 -3.10 13.58
CA GLY A 45 28.19 -3.32 13.15
C GLY A 45 28.43 -4.65 12.41
N PRO A 46 29.68 -4.97 12.03
CA PRO A 46 30.01 -6.10 11.17
C PRO A 46 30.24 -7.44 11.91
N GLU A 47 30.22 -7.43 13.24
CA GLU A 47 30.52 -8.60 14.06
C GLU A 47 29.39 -9.66 13.99
N PRO A 48 29.73 -10.96 13.93
CA PRO A 48 28.75 -12.03 14.01
C PRO A 48 28.13 -12.15 15.40
N TRP A 49 26.87 -12.57 15.43
CA TRP A 49 26.14 -12.72 16.68
C TRP A 49 25.01 -13.74 16.54
N ARG A 50 25.04 -14.77 17.38
CA ARG A 50 23.95 -15.75 17.48
C ARG A 50 23.60 -15.93 18.95
N VAL A 51 22.35 -15.70 19.32
CA VAL A 51 21.95 -15.71 20.73
C VAL A 51 20.52 -16.22 20.89
N VAL A 52 20.25 -16.89 22.01
CA VAL A 52 18.93 -17.30 22.48
C VAL A 52 18.74 -16.94 23.95
N TYR A 53 17.56 -16.46 24.32
CA TYR A 53 17.23 -16.15 25.73
C TYR A 53 15.73 -15.98 25.95
N PRO A 54 15.20 -16.32 27.14
CA PRO A 54 13.89 -15.86 27.55
C PRO A 54 13.93 -14.36 27.89
N GLU A 55 12.84 -13.64 27.62
CA GLU A 55 12.65 -12.24 27.98
C GLU A 55 11.22 -12.01 28.51
N PRO A 56 11.04 -11.82 29.83
CA PRO A 56 9.80 -11.31 30.39
C PRO A 56 9.55 -9.90 29.85
N SER A 57 8.56 -9.79 28.98
CA SER A 57 8.26 -8.60 28.21
C SER A 57 7.07 -7.87 28.81
N VAL A 58 7.28 -6.62 29.23
CA VAL A 58 6.34 -5.79 29.97
C VAL A 58 5.64 -4.79 29.04
N ARG A 59 4.32 -4.88 28.94
CA ARG A 59 3.46 -4.04 28.11
C ARG A 59 2.29 -3.49 28.95
N PRO A 60 2.44 -2.30 29.56
CA PRO A 60 1.39 -1.69 30.37
C PRO A 60 0.02 -1.60 29.68
N ASP A 61 -0.05 -1.33 28.38
CA ASP A 61 -1.31 -1.22 27.62
C ASP A 61 -2.06 -2.57 27.47
N ASP A 62 -1.35 -3.70 27.62
CA ASP A 62 -1.93 -5.05 27.55
C ASP A 62 -2.53 -5.49 28.90
N SER A 63 -2.54 -4.62 29.93
CA SER A 63 -3.12 -4.88 31.26
C SER A 63 -4.60 -5.24 31.19
N ARG A 64 -5.01 -6.34 31.83
CA ARG A 64 -6.42 -6.80 31.87
C ARG A 64 -6.84 -7.39 33.23
N TYR A 65 -6.18 -7.01 34.32
CA TYR A 65 -6.46 -7.48 35.70
C TYR A 65 -6.41 -9.01 35.87
N GLY A 66 -5.82 -9.73 34.91
CA GLY A 66 -5.84 -11.18 34.83
C GLY A 66 -7.21 -11.78 34.51
N GLU A 67 -8.18 -11.00 34.04
CA GLU A 67 -9.52 -11.47 33.65
C GLU A 67 -9.57 -11.89 32.18
N ASN A 68 -8.71 -11.32 31.34
CA ASN A 68 -8.62 -11.74 29.94
C ASN A 68 -7.82 -13.06 29.82
N PRO A 69 -8.31 -14.04 29.04
CA PRO A 69 -7.64 -15.33 28.91
C PRO A 69 -6.30 -15.29 28.17
N ASN A 70 -6.05 -14.27 27.35
CA ASN A 70 -4.94 -14.24 26.38
C ASN A 70 -4.07 -12.97 26.44
N ARG A 71 -4.47 -11.92 27.16
CA ARG A 71 -3.74 -10.65 27.27
C ARG A 71 -3.19 -10.45 28.68
N LEU A 72 -1.91 -10.07 28.75
CA LEU A 72 -1.11 -9.98 29.96
C LEU A 72 -0.24 -8.73 29.91
N GLN A 73 -0.12 -8.00 31.01
CA GLN A 73 0.85 -6.91 31.08
C GLN A 73 2.31 -7.41 31.08
N THR A 74 2.56 -8.66 31.48
CA THR A 74 3.88 -9.31 31.34
C THR A 74 3.70 -10.70 30.76
N HIS A 75 4.36 -10.96 29.63
CA HIS A 75 4.40 -12.27 28.97
C HIS A 75 5.84 -12.69 28.67
N THR A 76 6.07 -13.97 28.43
CA THR A 76 7.41 -14.54 28.23
C THR A 76 7.68 -14.71 26.75
N GLN A 77 8.60 -13.89 26.24
CA GLN A 77 9.18 -14.14 24.93
C GLN A 77 10.34 -15.12 25.05
N LEU A 78 10.52 -15.99 24.06
CA LEU A 78 11.84 -16.56 23.79
C LEU A 78 12.40 -15.85 22.57
N GLN A 79 13.56 -15.24 22.72
CA GLN A 79 14.19 -14.41 21.72
C GLN A 79 15.37 -15.14 21.09
N VAL A 80 15.47 -15.10 19.76
CA VAL A 80 16.61 -15.61 19.00
C VAL A 80 17.07 -14.56 18.00
N ILE A 81 18.38 -14.33 17.94
CA ILE A 81 19.02 -13.53 16.88
C ILE A 81 20.02 -14.41 16.12
N LEU A 82 19.95 -14.38 14.79
CA LEU A 82 20.90 -15.01 13.89
C LEU A 82 21.54 -13.95 12.98
N LYS A 83 22.80 -13.61 13.24
CA LYS A 83 23.59 -12.66 12.47
C LYS A 83 24.90 -13.31 11.99
N PRO A 84 25.10 -13.46 10.68
CA PRO A 84 24.18 -13.07 9.59
C PRO A 84 23.02 -14.06 9.45
N ASP A 85 22.06 -13.75 8.57
CA ASP A 85 21.07 -14.72 8.06
C ASP A 85 21.76 -16.04 7.63
N PRO A 86 21.33 -17.21 8.14
CA PRO A 86 21.94 -18.50 7.85
C PRO A 86 21.58 -19.07 6.47
N GLY A 87 20.59 -18.50 5.76
CA GLY A 87 20.13 -18.99 4.45
C GLY A 87 18.95 -19.97 4.50
N ASN A 88 18.64 -20.51 5.68
CA ASN A 88 17.52 -21.43 5.96
C ASN A 88 16.83 -21.15 7.32
N PRO A 89 16.63 -19.89 7.76
CA PRO A 89 16.19 -19.62 9.12
C PRO A 89 14.74 -20.09 9.38
N GLN A 90 13.88 -20.16 8.36
CA GLN A 90 12.54 -20.73 8.49
C GLN A 90 12.57 -22.23 8.73
N GLU A 91 13.45 -22.98 8.06
CA GLU A 91 13.63 -24.42 8.32
C GLU A 91 14.17 -24.67 9.73
N LEU A 92 15.10 -23.84 10.21
CA LEU A 92 15.58 -23.90 11.60
C LEU A 92 14.46 -23.62 12.62
N TYR A 93 13.59 -22.65 12.32
CA TYR A 93 12.42 -22.36 13.15
C TYR A 93 11.45 -23.55 13.19
N LEU A 94 11.10 -24.15 12.05
CA LEU A 94 10.19 -25.32 12.03
C LEU A 94 10.79 -26.51 12.80
N GLY A 95 12.11 -26.72 12.72
CA GLY A 95 12.81 -27.71 13.54
C GLY A 95 12.70 -27.44 15.04
N SER A 96 12.65 -26.17 15.46
CA SER A 96 12.47 -25.80 16.87
C SER A 96 11.07 -26.16 17.41
N LEU A 97 10.02 -26.04 16.57
CA LEU A 97 8.66 -26.45 16.92
C LEU A 97 8.59 -27.96 17.10
N ALA A 98 9.23 -28.72 16.21
CA ALA A 98 9.34 -30.17 16.34
C ALA A 98 10.10 -30.58 17.62
N ALA A 99 11.12 -29.83 18.04
CA ALA A 99 11.88 -30.08 19.27
C ALA A 99 11.02 -29.97 20.56
N ILE A 100 9.94 -29.18 20.54
CA ILE A 100 8.95 -29.11 21.62
C ILE A 100 7.74 -30.02 21.39
N GLY A 101 7.76 -30.87 20.36
CA GLY A 101 6.73 -31.88 20.13
C GLY A 101 5.55 -31.43 19.27
N ILE A 102 5.65 -30.30 18.57
CA ILE A 102 4.67 -29.90 17.56
C ILE A 102 4.95 -30.67 16.27
N ASP A 103 3.97 -31.46 15.80
CA ASP A 103 4.05 -32.12 14.49
C ASP A 103 3.67 -31.13 13.38
N VAL A 104 4.68 -30.46 12.82
CA VAL A 104 4.50 -29.47 11.74
C VAL A 104 3.86 -30.04 10.46
N THR A 105 3.70 -31.36 10.34
CA THR A 105 2.99 -32.01 9.22
C THR A 105 1.50 -32.22 9.49
N ALA A 106 1.09 -32.26 10.75
CA ALA A 106 -0.31 -32.33 11.16
C ALA A 106 -0.96 -30.93 11.24
N HIS A 107 -0.16 -29.89 11.45
CA HIS A 107 -0.62 -28.52 11.62
C HIS A 107 -0.46 -27.68 10.35
N ASP A 108 -1.27 -26.62 10.27
CA ASP A 108 -1.17 -25.60 9.25
C ASP A 108 -0.29 -24.43 9.75
N VAL A 109 1.00 -24.50 9.41
CA VAL A 109 1.99 -23.47 9.78
C VAL A 109 2.16 -22.46 8.63
N ARG A 110 1.71 -21.22 8.83
CA ARG A 110 1.76 -20.16 7.81
C ARG A 110 2.64 -18.98 8.21
N PHE A 111 3.38 -18.45 7.24
CA PHE A 111 4.16 -17.22 7.36
C PHE A 111 3.38 -16.10 6.68
N VAL A 112 2.64 -15.32 7.45
CA VAL A 112 1.77 -14.25 6.95
C VAL A 112 2.51 -12.92 7.06
N GLU A 113 2.40 -12.05 6.06
CA GLU A 113 3.10 -10.76 6.09
C GLU A 113 2.74 -9.96 7.35
N ASP A 114 3.78 -9.63 8.13
CA ASP A 114 3.73 -8.55 9.09
C ASP A 114 5.10 -7.85 9.16
N ASN A 115 5.11 -6.54 8.96
CA ASN A 115 6.34 -5.77 8.91
C ASN A 115 6.53 -5.05 10.25
N TRP A 116 7.64 -5.32 10.91
CA TRP A 116 7.90 -4.81 12.24
C TRP A 116 8.66 -3.48 12.22
N ALA A 117 8.24 -2.54 13.06
CA ALA A 117 8.98 -1.31 13.32
C ALA A 117 8.85 -0.89 14.79
N SER A 118 9.95 -0.41 15.37
CA SER A 118 9.98 0.32 16.63
C SER A 118 10.39 1.77 16.38
N PRO A 119 9.42 2.70 16.29
CA PRO A 119 9.69 4.11 16.06
C PRO A 119 10.60 4.72 17.13
N ALA A 120 10.46 4.32 18.40
CA ALA A 120 11.25 4.86 19.51
C ALA A 120 12.73 4.45 19.45
N LEU A 121 13.06 3.30 18.86
CA LEU A 121 14.44 2.82 18.73
C LEU A 121 15.04 3.11 17.35
N GLY A 122 14.27 3.66 16.41
CA GLY A 122 14.70 3.80 15.01
C GLY A 122 15.09 2.44 14.41
N ALA A 123 14.36 1.38 14.79
CA ALA A 123 14.59 0.02 14.31
C ALA A 123 13.41 -0.44 13.46
N TRP A 124 13.68 -1.13 12.36
CA TRP A 124 12.65 -1.74 11.54
C TRP A 124 13.20 -2.89 10.71
N GLY A 125 12.29 -3.77 10.31
CA GLY A 125 12.56 -4.90 9.44
C GLY A 125 11.31 -5.33 8.68
N LEU A 126 11.48 -6.23 7.72
CA LEU A 126 10.37 -6.92 7.07
C LEU A 126 10.36 -8.36 7.53
N GLY A 127 9.19 -9.00 7.52
CA GLY A 127 9.10 -10.38 7.95
C GLY A 127 7.68 -10.93 7.96
N TRP A 128 7.39 -11.74 8.97
CA TRP A 128 6.13 -12.45 9.11
C TRP A 128 5.69 -12.55 10.56
N GLU A 129 4.38 -12.55 10.73
CA GLU A 129 3.77 -13.28 11.83
C GLU A 129 3.64 -14.76 11.42
N VAL A 130 3.94 -15.67 12.34
CA VAL A 130 3.82 -17.12 12.09
C VAL A 130 2.60 -17.67 12.81
N TRP A 131 1.68 -18.21 12.03
CA TRP A 131 0.44 -18.81 12.51
C TRP A 131 0.57 -20.32 12.58
N LEU A 132 0.07 -20.91 13.67
CA LEU A 132 -0.16 -22.33 13.86
C LEU A 132 -1.67 -22.51 14.03
N ASP A 133 -2.34 -23.04 13.02
CA ASP A 133 -3.81 -23.24 13.00
C ASP A 133 -4.60 -21.95 13.31
N GLY A 134 -4.16 -20.83 12.72
CA GLY A 134 -4.74 -19.50 12.94
C GLY A 134 -4.20 -18.76 14.18
N LEU A 135 -3.51 -19.44 15.09
CA LEU A 135 -2.92 -18.82 16.27
C LEU A 135 -1.54 -18.24 15.95
N GLU A 136 -1.40 -16.92 16.11
CA GLU A 136 -0.10 -16.26 16.02
C GLU A 136 0.81 -16.68 17.19
N ILE A 137 1.86 -17.44 16.89
CA ILE A 137 2.78 -18.01 17.88
C ILE A 137 4.19 -17.40 17.85
N THR A 138 4.58 -16.71 16.78
CA THR A 138 5.94 -16.17 16.62
C THR A 138 5.98 -14.96 15.70
N GLN A 139 6.78 -13.97 16.05
CA GLN A 139 7.20 -12.91 15.13
C GLN A 139 8.56 -13.27 14.51
N PHE A 140 8.70 -13.08 13.20
CA PHE A 140 9.92 -13.34 12.45
C PHE A 140 10.32 -12.08 11.68
N THR A 141 11.53 -11.55 11.88
CA THR A 141 11.91 -10.22 11.36
C THR A 141 13.34 -10.22 10.80
N TYR A 142 13.53 -9.72 9.57
CA TYR A 142 14.85 -9.36 9.04
C TYR A 142 15.15 -7.89 9.29
N PHE A 143 15.98 -7.58 10.30
CA PHE A 143 16.32 -6.21 10.64
C PHE A 143 17.06 -5.50 9.50
N GLN A 144 16.50 -4.39 9.03
CA GLN A 144 17.14 -3.53 8.02
C GLN A 144 17.85 -2.35 8.67
N GLN A 145 17.29 -1.84 9.77
CA GLN A 145 17.89 -0.77 10.56
C GLN A 145 17.71 -1.00 12.07
N ALA A 146 18.66 -0.48 12.85
CA ALA A 146 18.53 -0.29 14.29
C ALA A 146 19.24 1.01 14.70
N GLY A 147 18.63 1.82 15.58
CA GLY A 147 19.19 3.13 15.95
C GLY A 147 19.35 4.08 14.75
N GLY A 148 18.54 3.92 13.70
CA GLY A 148 18.68 4.68 12.45
C GLY A 148 19.90 4.30 11.60
N LEU A 149 20.66 3.28 11.97
CA LEU A 149 21.79 2.76 11.20
C LEU A 149 21.34 1.58 10.34
N ASN A 150 21.76 1.58 9.06
CA ASN A 150 21.60 0.41 8.19
C ASN A 150 22.44 -0.74 8.72
N LEU A 151 21.84 -1.93 8.77
CA LEU A 151 22.55 -3.13 9.18
C LEU A 151 23.28 -3.76 7.99
N ASP A 152 24.55 -4.06 8.20
CA ASP A 152 25.35 -4.84 7.27
C ASP A 152 26.37 -5.68 8.07
N PRO A 153 26.15 -7.00 8.21
CA PRO A 153 25.06 -7.77 7.62
C PRO A 153 23.75 -7.69 8.42
N VAL A 154 22.65 -8.03 7.74
CA VAL A 154 21.30 -8.13 8.30
C VAL A 154 21.21 -9.28 9.31
N SER A 155 20.42 -9.07 10.36
CA SER A 155 20.11 -10.07 11.39
C SER A 155 18.70 -10.60 11.21
N VAL A 156 18.51 -11.90 11.49
CA VAL A 156 17.19 -12.52 11.61
C VAL A 156 16.82 -12.57 13.09
N GLU A 157 15.65 -12.05 13.41
CA GLU A 157 15.01 -12.14 14.72
C GLU A 157 13.85 -13.14 14.65
N ILE A 158 13.80 -14.02 15.65
CA ILE A 158 12.72 -14.99 15.86
C ILE A 158 12.27 -14.85 17.31
N THR A 159 11.03 -14.44 17.51
CA THR A 159 10.47 -14.12 18.82
C THR A 159 9.22 -14.96 19.08
N TYR A 160 9.34 -15.96 19.95
CA TYR A 160 8.26 -16.88 20.30
C TYR A 160 7.38 -16.29 21.39
N GLY A 161 6.05 -16.38 21.24
CA GLY A 161 5.09 -16.13 22.32
C GLY A 161 4.83 -17.41 23.11
N ILE A 162 5.55 -17.63 24.21
CA ILE A 162 5.58 -18.93 24.88
C ILE A 162 4.23 -19.30 25.50
N GLU A 163 3.53 -18.36 26.13
CA GLU A 163 2.22 -18.62 26.72
C GLU A 163 1.23 -19.13 25.67
N ARG A 164 1.19 -18.51 24.48
CA ARG A 164 0.30 -18.92 23.39
C ARG A 164 0.60 -20.33 22.90
N ILE A 165 1.88 -20.64 22.68
CA ILE A 165 2.33 -21.97 22.25
C ILE A 165 1.93 -23.04 23.27
N ILE A 166 2.17 -22.77 24.56
CA ILE A 166 1.92 -23.75 25.61
C ILE A 166 0.43 -23.90 25.92
N MET A 167 -0.35 -22.82 25.88
CA MET A 167 -1.81 -22.91 25.96
C MET A 167 -2.37 -23.84 24.91
N ALA A 168 -1.92 -23.71 23.66
CA ALA A 168 -2.32 -24.61 22.57
C ALA A 168 -1.89 -26.06 22.82
N LEU A 169 -0.62 -26.29 23.20
CA LEU A 169 -0.08 -27.63 23.45
C LEU A 169 -0.69 -28.35 24.66
N GLN A 170 -1.20 -27.60 25.63
CA GLN A 170 -1.82 -28.14 26.85
C GLN A 170 -3.36 -28.13 26.81
N ASP A 171 -3.95 -27.71 25.68
CA ASP A 171 -5.39 -27.55 25.49
C ASP A 171 -6.03 -26.70 26.61
N LYS A 172 -5.44 -25.51 26.85
CA LYS A 172 -5.90 -24.54 27.86
C LYS A 172 -6.52 -23.33 27.20
N THR A 173 -7.64 -22.87 27.76
CA THR A 173 -8.38 -21.71 27.24
C THR A 173 -8.02 -20.41 27.96
N HIS A 174 -7.28 -20.49 29.07
CA HIS A 174 -6.87 -19.34 29.86
C HIS A 174 -5.42 -19.49 30.34
N PHE A 175 -4.62 -18.42 30.26
CA PHE A 175 -3.18 -18.46 30.61
C PHE A 175 -2.90 -18.96 32.04
N LYS A 176 -3.73 -18.60 33.02
CA LYS A 176 -3.65 -19.05 34.41
C LYS A 176 -3.64 -20.58 34.56
N GLU A 177 -4.23 -21.30 33.62
CA GLU A 177 -4.35 -22.76 33.67
C GLU A 177 -3.15 -23.50 33.07
N ILE A 178 -2.20 -22.78 32.46
CA ILE A 178 -0.96 -23.37 31.95
C ILE A 178 -0.24 -24.08 33.09
N GLU A 179 0.10 -25.35 32.92
CA GLU A 179 1.02 -26.05 33.81
C GLU A 179 2.43 -25.52 33.55
N TYR A 180 2.90 -24.66 34.45
CA TYR A 180 4.20 -24.01 34.35
C TYR A 180 5.32 -25.03 34.63
N SER A 181 5.14 -25.82 35.68
CA SER A 181 5.97 -26.96 36.07
C SER A 181 5.07 -28.03 36.70
N PRO A 182 5.53 -29.29 36.88
CA PRO A 182 4.68 -30.37 37.38
C PRO A 182 3.97 -30.00 38.69
N GLY A 183 2.64 -29.90 38.64
CA GLY A 183 1.80 -29.54 39.79
C GLY A 183 1.77 -28.06 40.19
N VAL A 184 2.30 -27.15 39.36
CA VAL A 184 2.27 -25.69 39.57
C VAL A 184 1.73 -25.01 38.34
N SER A 185 0.60 -24.30 38.48
CA SER A 185 0.00 -23.53 37.39
C SER A 185 0.63 -22.14 37.24
N TYR A 186 0.55 -21.56 36.05
CA TYR A 186 0.99 -20.20 35.78
C TYR A 186 0.22 -19.18 36.63
N GLY A 187 -1.08 -19.43 36.85
CA GLY A 187 -1.94 -18.57 37.68
C GLY A 187 -1.49 -18.52 39.15
N GLU A 188 -1.03 -19.63 39.72
CA GLU A 188 -0.47 -19.67 41.08
C GLU A 188 0.84 -18.89 41.20
N VAL A 189 1.64 -18.84 40.13
CA VAL A 189 2.93 -18.14 40.13
C VAL A 189 2.78 -16.65 39.81
N PHE A 190 1.97 -16.29 38.81
CA PHE A 190 1.96 -14.94 38.23
C PHE A 190 0.58 -14.25 38.27
N GLY A 191 -0.50 -14.96 38.61
CA GLY A 191 -1.86 -14.41 38.55
C GLY A 191 -2.09 -13.20 39.45
N GLN A 192 -1.52 -13.20 40.66
CA GLN A 192 -1.60 -12.05 41.56
C GLN A 192 -0.80 -10.85 41.02
N SER A 193 0.39 -11.10 40.45
CA SER A 193 1.23 -10.05 39.87
C SER A 193 0.54 -9.39 38.68
N GLU A 194 -0.14 -10.17 37.84
CA GLU A 194 -0.89 -9.63 36.69
C GLU A 194 -2.01 -8.69 37.14
N TYR A 195 -2.75 -9.05 38.20
CA TYR A 195 -3.80 -8.20 38.77
C TYR A 195 -3.22 -6.89 39.33
N GLU A 196 -2.22 -6.99 40.22
CA GLU A 196 -1.65 -5.83 40.90
C GLU A 196 -0.96 -4.86 39.94
N MET A 197 -0.21 -5.39 38.96
CA MET A 197 0.46 -4.55 37.96
C MET A 197 -0.53 -3.94 36.97
N SER A 198 -1.60 -4.64 36.59
CA SER A 198 -2.67 -4.05 35.79
C SER A 198 -3.29 -2.85 36.49
N ARG A 199 -3.66 -3.01 37.77
CA ARG A 199 -4.19 -1.93 38.58
C ARG A 199 -3.20 -0.77 38.72
N TYR A 200 -1.92 -1.07 38.91
CA TYR A 200 -0.89 -0.04 38.92
C TYR A 200 -0.86 0.74 37.60
N TYR A 201 -0.75 0.07 36.46
CA TYR A 201 -0.62 0.72 35.15
C TYR A 201 -1.88 1.46 34.69
N LEU A 202 -3.05 0.97 35.06
CA LEU A 202 -4.32 1.54 34.61
C LEU A 202 -4.90 2.55 35.59
N ASP A 203 -4.68 2.41 36.90
CA ASP A 203 -5.38 3.19 37.93
C ASP A 203 -4.44 4.02 38.81
N ASP A 204 -3.42 3.38 39.37
CA ASP A 204 -2.70 3.92 40.53
C ASP A 204 -1.35 4.58 40.22
N ALA A 205 -0.77 4.36 39.02
CA ALA A 205 0.53 4.95 38.67
C ALA A 205 0.48 6.48 38.69
N ASP A 206 1.37 7.08 39.48
CA ASP A 206 1.49 8.53 39.62
C ASP A 206 2.07 9.16 38.36
N ILE A 207 1.27 9.97 37.68
CA ILE A 207 1.60 10.63 36.41
C ILE A 207 2.77 11.61 36.59
N ASP A 208 2.77 12.42 37.66
CA ASP A 208 3.80 13.43 37.89
C ASP A 208 5.14 12.80 38.27
N ALA A 209 5.13 11.68 38.99
CA ALA A 209 6.31 10.88 39.26
C ALA A 209 6.91 10.32 37.96
N ASN A 210 6.10 9.68 37.11
CA ASN A 210 6.57 9.09 35.86
C ASN A 210 7.08 10.13 34.86
N ARG A 211 6.44 11.30 34.77
CA ARG A 211 6.96 12.44 33.97
C ARG A 211 8.34 12.89 34.45
N ARG A 212 8.54 13.01 35.77
CA ARG A 212 9.86 13.35 36.34
C ARG A 212 10.90 12.27 36.07
N LEU A 213 10.54 11.00 36.18
CA LEU A 213 11.42 9.88 35.88
C LEU A 213 11.85 9.88 34.41
N LEU A 214 10.91 10.11 33.49
CA LEU A 214 11.18 10.20 32.06
C LEU A 214 12.27 11.25 31.76
N GLU A 215 12.13 12.44 32.35
CA GLU A 215 13.12 13.53 32.22
C GLU A 215 14.48 13.16 32.82
N ILE A 216 14.50 12.61 34.03
CA ILE A 216 15.73 12.21 34.72
C ILE A 216 16.47 11.14 33.90
N TYR A 217 15.76 10.12 33.45
CA TYR A 217 16.36 9.02 32.69
C TYR A 217 16.90 9.48 31.36
N ALA A 218 16.19 10.35 30.64
CA ALA A 218 16.68 10.84 29.36
C ALA A 218 17.88 11.79 29.51
N ALA A 219 17.91 12.61 30.56
CA ALA A 219 19.07 13.45 30.88
C ALA A 219 20.30 12.58 31.23
N GLU A 220 20.09 11.50 31.98
CA GLU A 220 21.16 10.57 32.35
C GLU A 220 21.65 9.75 31.15
N ALA A 221 20.75 9.33 30.25
CA ALA A 221 21.11 8.72 28.96
C ALA A 221 22.03 9.65 28.15
N GLN A 222 21.67 10.93 28.04
CA GLN A 222 22.51 11.93 27.36
C GLN A 222 23.88 12.07 28.04
N ARG A 223 23.92 12.16 29.37
CA ARG A 223 25.18 12.25 30.12
C ARG A 223 26.09 11.04 29.87
N MET A 224 25.53 9.84 29.73
CA MET A 224 26.28 8.63 29.40
C MET A 224 26.78 8.61 27.95
N ILE A 225 25.99 9.14 27.01
CA ILE A 225 26.42 9.36 25.62
C ILE A 225 27.62 10.32 25.60
N ASP A 226 27.51 11.47 26.27
CA ASP A 226 28.57 12.48 26.34
C ASP A 226 29.86 11.93 26.99
N ALA A 227 29.71 10.99 27.94
CA ALA A 227 30.83 10.28 28.57
C ALA A 227 31.41 9.14 27.72
N GLY A 228 30.85 8.84 26.55
CA GLY A 228 31.32 7.77 25.68
C GLY A 228 30.97 6.36 26.17
N LEU A 229 29.91 6.21 26.97
CA LEU A 229 29.48 4.95 27.59
C LEU A 229 28.14 4.45 27.02
N PRO A 230 28.14 3.71 25.88
CA PRO A 230 26.90 3.34 25.18
C PRO A 230 26.02 2.34 25.95
N VAL A 231 26.62 1.42 26.70
CA VAL A 231 25.87 0.40 27.45
C VAL A 231 24.98 1.02 28.55
N PRO A 232 25.50 1.83 29.49
CA PRO A 232 24.64 2.49 30.47
C PRO A 232 23.70 3.51 29.82
N ALA A 233 24.10 4.19 28.75
CA ALA A 233 23.19 5.07 28.00
C ALA A 233 21.96 4.30 27.48
N HIS A 234 22.17 3.13 26.87
CA HIS A 234 21.08 2.27 26.40
C HIS A 234 20.16 1.85 27.56
N SER A 235 20.71 1.44 28.69
CA SER A 235 19.91 1.07 29.87
C SER A 235 18.99 2.21 30.34
N TYR A 236 19.41 3.47 30.25
CA TYR A 236 18.54 4.61 30.57
C TYR A 236 17.51 4.90 29.47
N VAL A 237 17.82 4.66 28.20
CA VAL A 237 16.81 4.69 27.12
C VAL A 237 15.70 3.66 27.36
N LEU A 238 16.04 2.46 27.84
CA LEU A 238 15.04 1.44 28.20
C LEU A 238 14.11 1.92 29.33
N LYS A 239 14.68 2.58 30.34
CA LYS A 239 13.89 3.16 31.43
C LYS A 239 13.01 4.32 30.98
N CYS A 240 13.46 5.13 30.02
CA CYS A 240 12.61 6.11 29.36
C CYS A 240 11.43 5.43 28.68
N SER A 241 11.68 4.35 27.92
CA SER A 241 10.64 3.60 27.23
C SER A 241 9.59 3.06 28.20
N GLN A 242 10.00 2.49 29.34
CA GLN A 242 9.04 1.99 30.32
C GLN A 242 8.25 3.12 30.99
N ALA A 243 8.93 4.20 31.42
CA ALA A 243 8.24 5.35 32.02
C ALA A 243 7.23 5.98 31.05
N PHE A 244 7.57 6.03 29.75
CA PHE A 244 6.65 6.44 28.69
C PHE A 244 5.44 5.49 28.59
N ASN A 245 5.66 4.18 28.52
CA ASN A 245 4.57 3.21 28.41
C ASN A 245 3.59 3.27 29.59
N VAL A 246 4.09 3.52 30.80
CA VAL A 246 3.23 3.74 31.99
C VAL A 246 2.38 5.00 31.86
N LEU A 247 2.94 6.08 31.32
CA LEU A 247 2.18 7.31 31.08
C LEU A 247 1.12 7.10 29.98
N ASP A 248 1.46 6.33 28.94
CA ASP A 248 0.56 6.03 27.82
C ASP A 248 -0.63 5.18 28.30
N SER A 249 -0.38 4.13 29.10
CA SER A 249 -1.44 3.29 29.67
C SER A 249 -2.37 4.03 30.63
N ARG A 250 -1.86 5.07 31.32
CA ARG A 250 -2.67 5.97 32.15
C ARG A 250 -3.48 6.99 31.34
N GLY A 251 -3.36 7.00 30.01
CA GLY A 251 -3.99 7.98 29.12
C GLY A 251 -3.46 9.40 29.34
N ALA A 252 -2.22 9.54 29.85
CA ALA A 252 -1.62 10.81 30.24
C ALA A 252 -0.70 11.42 29.16
N VAL A 253 -0.68 10.80 27.98
CA VAL A 253 0.15 11.15 26.81
C VAL A 253 -0.75 11.57 25.67
N SER A 254 -0.63 12.80 25.18
CA SER A 254 -1.29 13.23 23.94
C SER A 254 -0.56 12.68 22.70
N THR A 255 -1.18 12.74 21.52
CA THR A 255 -0.49 12.34 20.26
C THR A 255 0.77 13.18 20.01
N ALA A 256 0.75 14.46 20.38
CA ALA A 256 1.90 15.36 20.30
C ALA A 256 3.02 14.93 21.25
N ASP A 257 2.68 14.61 22.50
CA ASP A 257 3.63 14.12 23.51
C ASP A 257 4.25 12.80 23.07
N ARG A 258 3.44 11.86 22.56
CA ARG A 258 3.91 10.59 22.00
C ARG A 258 4.91 10.82 20.87
N ALA A 259 4.61 11.71 19.94
CA ALA A 259 5.51 12.03 18.84
C ALA A 259 6.83 12.67 19.33
N ALA A 260 6.76 13.60 20.28
CA ALA A 260 7.92 14.26 20.86
C ALA A 260 8.82 13.28 21.63
N GLU A 261 8.24 12.43 22.48
CA GLU A 261 8.99 11.44 23.25
C GLU A 261 9.57 10.32 22.37
N PHE A 262 8.84 9.87 21.34
CA PHE A 262 9.39 8.95 20.36
C PHE A 262 10.55 9.58 19.58
N ALA A 263 10.48 10.86 19.23
CA ALA A 263 11.59 11.56 18.57
C ALA A 263 12.80 11.69 19.51
N ARG A 264 12.57 11.98 20.80
CA ARG A 264 13.61 12.05 21.83
C ARG A 264 14.30 10.70 22.02
N MET A 265 13.54 9.63 22.26
CA MET A 265 14.07 8.28 22.43
C MET A 265 14.80 7.81 21.17
N ARG A 266 14.27 8.11 19.97
CA ARG A 266 14.92 7.77 18.70
C ARG A 266 16.27 8.45 18.55
N ARG A 267 16.38 9.73 18.93
CA ARG A 267 17.66 10.46 18.93
C ARG A 267 18.66 9.79 19.87
N LEU A 268 18.27 9.52 21.11
CA LEU A 268 19.13 8.87 22.11
C LEU A 268 19.58 7.48 21.66
N ALA A 269 18.65 6.66 21.16
CA ALA A 269 18.94 5.32 20.63
C ALA A 269 19.90 5.37 19.43
N GLY A 270 19.77 6.37 18.54
CA GLY A 270 20.68 6.55 17.41
C GLY A 270 22.07 7.07 17.79
N GLU A 271 22.18 7.86 18.85
CA GLU A 271 23.48 8.24 19.44
C GLU A 271 24.16 7.03 20.12
N VAL A 272 23.40 6.26 20.90
CA VAL A 272 23.84 5.00 21.50
C VAL A 272 24.35 4.03 20.44
N ALA A 273 23.61 3.86 19.34
CA ALA A 273 23.96 2.93 18.27
C ALA A 273 25.28 3.32 17.57
N ARG A 274 25.44 4.61 17.23
CA ARG A 274 26.70 5.12 16.65
C ARG A 274 27.87 4.93 17.60
N LEU A 275 27.70 5.35 18.85
CA LEU A 275 28.72 5.21 19.87
C LEU A 275 29.11 3.75 20.11
N TRP A 276 28.14 2.83 20.11
CA TRP A 276 28.40 1.41 20.22
C TRP A 276 29.29 0.91 19.07
N VAL A 277 28.93 1.20 17.81
CA VAL A 277 29.73 0.81 16.64
C VAL A 277 31.16 1.38 16.72
N ASP A 278 31.30 2.65 17.12
CA ASP A 278 32.60 3.29 17.31
C ASP A 278 33.43 2.56 18.38
N ARG A 279 32.84 2.28 19.56
CA ARG A 279 33.52 1.54 20.63
C ARG A 279 33.95 0.14 20.18
N ARG A 280 33.11 -0.58 19.44
CA ARG A 280 33.46 -1.91 18.92
C ARG A 280 34.59 -1.85 17.90
N THR A 281 34.61 -0.81 17.07
CA THR A 281 35.68 -0.56 16.08
C THR A 281 37.01 -0.24 16.77
N GLU A 282 37.00 0.62 17.79
CA GLU A 282 38.19 0.94 18.58
C GLU A 282 38.78 -0.27 19.30
N LEU A 283 37.93 -1.21 19.73
CA LEU A 283 38.34 -2.49 20.31
C LEU A 283 38.85 -3.50 19.27
N GLY A 284 38.92 -3.12 17.99
CA GLY A 284 39.39 -3.98 16.91
C GLY A 284 38.43 -5.10 16.53
N LEU A 285 37.12 -4.93 16.78
CA LEU A 285 36.05 -5.88 16.42
C LEU A 285 36.38 -7.31 16.90
N PRO A 286 36.41 -7.56 18.22
CA PRO A 286 36.99 -8.79 18.79
C PRO A 286 36.24 -10.09 18.44
N LEU A 287 35.01 -10.03 17.92
CA LEU A 287 34.28 -11.18 17.39
C LEU A 287 34.57 -11.43 15.90
N GLY A 288 35.44 -10.63 15.28
CA GLY A 288 35.75 -10.67 13.86
C GLY A 288 34.69 -9.99 12.99
N THR A 289 34.87 -10.08 11.68
CA THR A 289 33.95 -9.51 10.69
C THR A 289 33.35 -10.63 9.84
N ILE A 290 32.08 -10.49 9.50
CA ILE A 290 31.41 -11.43 8.58
C ILE A 290 31.96 -11.23 7.17
N THR A 291 32.33 -12.35 6.53
CA THR A 291 32.74 -12.36 5.11
C THR A 291 31.48 -12.55 4.26
N PRO A 292 31.24 -11.70 3.24
CA PRO A 292 30.13 -11.89 2.32
C PRO A 292 30.21 -13.26 1.62
N PRO A 293 29.09 -13.91 1.31
CA PRO A 293 29.13 -15.17 0.59
C PRO A 293 29.71 -15.01 -0.82
N ASP A 294 30.38 -16.06 -1.31
CA ASP A 294 30.95 -16.09 -2.64
C ASP A 294 29.87 -16.02 -3.74
N ALA A 295 30.23 -15.41 -4.87
CA ALA A 295 29.35 -15.42 -6.04
C ALA A 295 29.18 -16.85 -6.56
N ALA A 296 27.94 -17.21 -6.88
CA ALA A 296 27.64 -18.53 -7.43
C ALA A 296 28.26 -18.72 -8.82
N ARG A 297 28.69 -19.94 -9.10
CA ARG A 297 29.19 -20.33 -10.41
C ARG A 297 28.03 -20.84 -11.27
N PRO A 298 27.82 -20.29 -12.48
CA PRO A 298 26.79 -20.82 -13.36
C PRO A 298 27.12 -22.26 -13.78
N ALA A 299 26.09 -23.03 -14.12
CA ALA A 299 26.28 -24.31 -14.79
C ALA A 299 27.05 -24.14 -16.10
N ALA A 300 27.64 -25.22 -16.61
CA ALA A 300 28.22 -25.19 -17.96
C ALA A 300 27.11 -24.96 -18.98
N ALA A 301 27.35 -24.05 -19.94
CA ALA A 301 26.43 -23.87 -21.06
C ALA A 301 26.48 -25.12 -21.95
N VAL A 302 25.42 -25.91 -21.91
CA VAL A 302 25.22 -27.08 -22.78
C VAL A 302 23.98 -26.84 -23.60
N GLN A 303 24.06 -27.16 -24.89
CA GLN A 303 22.92 -27.17 -25.80
C GLN A 303 22.88 -28.54 -26.47
N THR A 304 21.88 -29.34 -26.12
CA THR A 304 21.69 -30.70 -26.67
C THR A 304 20.71 -30.71 -27.86
N GLY A 305 19.83 -29.72 -27.96
CA GLY A 305 18.86 -29.59 -29.05
C GLY A 305 19.14 -28.47 -30.06
N ASP A 306 18.65 -28.64 -31.29
CA ASP A 306 18.70 -27.66 -32.39
C ASP A 306 17.32 -27.14 -32.82
N GLY A 307 16.22 -27.71 -32.30
CA GLY A 307 14.84 -27.28 -32.53
C GLY A 307 14.29 -26.32 -31.47
N GLU A 308 13.09 -25.79 -31.70
CA GLU A 308 12.35 -24.98 -30.73
C GLU A 308 11.95 -25.83 -29.51
N ARG A 309 12.10 -25.27 -28.30
CA ARG A 309 11.79 -25.95 -27.03
C ARG A 309 11.14 -25.00 -26.03
N THR A 310 10.52 -25.56 -24.99
CA THR A 310 9.96 -24.75 -23.90
C THR A 310 11.07 -24.23 -23.01
N LEU A 311 10.96 -22.98 -22.58
CA LEU A 311 11.75 -22.41 -21.50
C LEU A 311 10.91 -22.36 -20.22
N VAL A 312 11.47 -22.84 -19.12
CA VAL A 312 10.95 -22.58 -17.77
C VAL A 312 11.98 -21.82 -16.95
N PHE A 313 11.52 -20.81 -16.23
CA PHE A 313 12.30 -20.09 -15.25
C PHE A 313 11.52 -19.91 -13.94
N GLU A 314 12.05 -20.45 -12.85
CA GLU A 314 11.50 -20.30 -11.51
C GLU A 314 12.43 -19.42 -10.67
N ILE A 315 11.85 -18.44 -10.00
CA ILE A 315 12.48 -17.66 -8.93
C ILE A 315 11.83 -18.06 -7.62
N GLY A 316 12.57 -18.79 -6.79
CA GLY A 316 12.11 -19.23 -5.49
C GLY A 316 12.38 -18.21 -4.38
N THR A 317 11.39 -17.97 -3.55
CA THR A 317 11.42 -16.97 -2.48
C THR A 317 10.99 -17.58 -1.15
N GLU A 318 11.29 -16.90 -0.04
CA GLU A 318 10.45 -17.03 1.16
C GLU A 318 9.07 -16.38 0.90
N GLU A 319 8.09 -16.65 1.75
CA GLU A 319 6.66 -16.38 1.53
C GLU A 319 6.40 -14.89 1.25
N LEU A 320 5.99 -14.57 0.02
CA LEU A 320 5.69 -13.24 -0.45
C LEU A 320 4.32 -12.76 0.05
N PRO A 321 4.20 -11.47 0.38
CA PRO A 321 2.90 -10.84 0.54
C PRO A 321 2.01 -10.95 -0.71
N PRO A 322 0.69 -11.13 -0.58
CA PRO A 322 -0.23 -11.21 -1.73
C PRO A 322 -0.15 -10.02 -2.70
N SER A 323 0.00 -8.79 -2.19
CA SER A 323 0.16 -7.60 -3.04
C SER A 323 1.48 -7.61 -3.82
N GLU A 324 2.58 -7.98 -3.16
CA GLU A 324 3.91 -8.08 -3.75
C GLU A 324 4.00 -9.23 -4.75
N LEU A 325 3.35 -10.37 -4.49
CA LEU A 325 3.26 -11.50 -5.42
C LEU A 325 2.61 -11.09 -6.74
N ARG A 326 1.46 -10.41 -6.68
CA ARG A 326 0.74 -9.93 -7.87
C ARG A 326 1.59 -8.94 -8.68
N SER A 327 2.24 -7.99 -8.01
CA SER A 327 3.16 -7.04 -8.63
C SER A 327 4.37 -7.73 -9.26
N ALA A 328 5.00 -8.67 -8.55
CA ALA A 328 6.19 -9.36 -9.03
C ALA A 328 5.89 -10.27 -10.24
N ARG A 329 4.72 -10.92 -10.28
CA ARG A 329 4.24 -11.68 -11.45
C ARG A 329 4.16 -10.81 -12.70
N GLU A 330 3.61 -9.60 -12.57
CA GLU A 330 3.54 -8.62 -13.66
C GLU A 330 4.94 -8.18 -14.10
N GLN A 331 5.82 -7.89 -13.15
CA GLN A 331 7.19 -7.48 -13.43
C GLN A 331 7.98 -8.56 -14.15
N VAL A 332 7.91 -9.82 -13.73
CA VAL A 332 8.57 -10.94 -14.41
C VAL A 332 8.09 -11.05 -15.85
N ARG A 333 6.77 -10.97 -16.10
CA ARG A 333 6.24 -11.04 -17.46
C ARG A 333 6.78 -9.94 -18.34
N ARG A 334 6.73 -8.69 -17.85
CA ARG A 334 7.23 -7.52 -18.58
C ARG A 334 8.72 -7.60 -18.84
N LEU A 335 9.54 -7.80 -17.80
CA LEU A 335 11.00 -7.87 -17.92
C LEU A 335 11.46 -9.00 -18.83
N LEU A 336 10.78 -10.17 -18.78
CA LEU A 336 11.09 -11.29 -19.65
C LEU A 336 10.67 -11.01 -21.10
N THR A 337 9.49 -10.44 -21.33
CA THR A 337 9.00 -10.09 -22.66
C THR A 337 9.90 -9.06 -23.33
N ASP A 338 10.21 -7.98 -22.60
CA ASP A 338 11.11 -6.92 -23.08
C ASP A 338 12.53 -7.47 -23.31
N GLY A 339 13.00 -8.32 -22.39
CA GLY A 339 14.30 -8.95 -22.47
C GLY A 339 14.44 -9.88 -23.69
N LEU A 340 13.43 -10.70 -23.98
CA LEU A 340 13.38 -11.56 -25.16
C LEU A 340 13.25 -10.75 -26.47
N ALA A 341 12.41 -9.70 -26.47
CA ALA A 341 12.23 -8.80 -27.61
C ALA A 341 13.51 -8.02 -27.97
N ALA A 342 14.41 -7.80 -27.00
CA ALA A 342 15.73 -7.23 -27.22
C ALA A 342 16.74 -8.23 -27.83
N THR A 343 16.34 -9.49 -28.03
CA THR A 343 17.14 -10.53 -28.68
C THR A 343 16.61 -10.86 -30.08
N ARG A 344 17.29 -11.77 -30.78
CA ARG A 344 16.80 -12.34 -32.06
C ARG A 344 16.25 -13.76 -31.91
N LEU A 345 15.99 -14.21 -30.68
CA LEU A 345 15.34 -15.50 -30.46
C LEU A 345 13.85 -15.36 -30.75
N SER A 346 13.34 -16.13 -31.71
CA SER A 346 11.89 -16.33 -31.80
C SER A 346 11.42 -17.12 -30.60
N HIS A 347 10.22 -16.80 -30.13
CA HIS A 347 9.57 -17.47 -29.04
C HIS A 347 8.05 -17.43 -29.24
N GLY A 348 7.37 -18.37 -28.61
CA GLY A 348 5.92 -18.41 -28.50
C GLY A 348 5.40 -17.58 -27.34
N GLU A 349 4.31 -18.04 -26.74
CA GLU A 349 3.62 -17.37 -25.65
C GLU A 349 4.46 -17.32 -24.37
N VAL A 350 4.44 -16.17 -23.68
CA VAL A 350 5.04 -15.98 -22.35
C VAL A 350 3.92 -16.02 -21.30
N ARG A 351 3.88 -17.10 -20.50
CA ARG A 351 2.96 -17.25 -19.36
C ARG A 351 3.73 -17.11 -18.05
N VAL A 352 3.16 -16.39 -17.09
CA VAL A 352 3.78 -16.22 -15.76
C VAL A 352 2.78 -16.54 -14.67
N PHE A 353 3.18 -17.44 -13.78
CA PHE A 353 2.45 -17.91 -12.62
C PHE A 353 3.15 -17.43 -11.34
N GLY A 354 2.47 -17.56 -10.21
CA GLY A 354 3.06 -17.21 -8.93
C GLY A 354 2.29 -17.82 -7.77
N THR A 355 3.02 -18.32 -6.78
CA THR A 355 2.50 -18.78 -5.49
C THR A 355 3.25 -18.02 -4.38
N PRO A 356 2.88 -18.15 -3.09
CA PRO A 356 3.60 -17.46 -2.01
C PRO A 356 5.12 -17.61 -2.07
N ARG A 357 5.65 -18.74 -2.54
CA ARG A 357 7.09 -19.06 -2.46
C ARG A 357 7.80 -19.08 -3.81
N ARG A 358 7.12 -18.74 -4.92
CA ARG A 358 7.74 -18.78 -6.25
C ARG A 358 7.05 -17.91 -7.27
N LEU A 359 7.86 -17.43 -8.23
CA LEU A 359 7.43 -16.87 -9.50
C LEU A 359 7.89 -17.81 -10.61
N ILE A 360 7.00 -18.20 -11.52
CA ILE A 360 7.31 -19.16 -12.59
C ILE A 360 6.98 -18.52 -13.93
N ALA A 361 7.96 -18.46 -14.84
CA ALA A 361 7.74 -18.11 -16.23
C ALA A 361 7.87 -19.35 -17.12
N VAL A 362 6.92 -19.53 -18.03
CA VAL A 362 6.93 -20.57 -19.06
C VAL A 362 6.84 -19.88 -20.41
N VAL A 363 7.80 -20.13 -21.29
CA VAL A 363 7.83 -19.59 -22.65
C VAL A 363 7.85 -20.74 -23.64
N THR A 364 6.83 -20.85 -24.48
CA THR A 364 6.76 -21.92 -25.47
C THR A 364 7.62 -21.61 -26.70
N ALA A 365 7.98 -22.63 -27.48
CA ALA A 365 8.60 -22.51 -28.80
C ALA A 365 9.81 -21.55 -28.87
N VAL A 366 10.69 -21.54 -27.86
CA VAL A 366 11.90 -20.74 -27.87
C VAL A 366 12.91 -21.39 -28.81
N ALA A 367 13.33 -20.65 -29.85
CA ALA A 367 14.29 -21.14 -30.83
C ALA A 367 15.62 -21.52 -30.22
N ALA A 368 16.29 -22.51 -30.82
CA ALA A 368 17.60 -23.00 -30.36
C ALA A 368 18.73 -21.98 -30.51
N ARG A 369 18.57 -21.01 -31.40
CA ARG A 369 19.58 -19.97 -31.70
C ARG A 369 18.91 -18.70 -32.20
N GLU A 370 19.57 -17.57 -31.97
CA GLU A 370 19.24 -16.32 -32.65
C GLU A 370 19.38 -16.48 -34.16
N SER A 371 18.60 -15.74 -34.95
CA SER A 371 18.84 -15.63 -36.39
C SER A 371 20.15 -14.90 -36.68
N ASP A 372 20.90 -15.34 -37.70
CA ASP A 372 22.09 -14.63 -38.17
C ASP A 372 21.72 -13.20 -38.61
N HIS A 373 22.59 -12.23 -38.32
CA HIS A 373 22.38 -10.83 -38.68
C HIS A 373 23.60 -10.27 -39.40
N VAL A 374 23.36 -9.41 -40.38
CA VAL A 374 24.39 -8.67 -41.07
C VAL A 374 24.33 -7.23 -40.60
N ARG A 375 25.26 -6.84 -39.72
CA ARG A 375 25.38 -5.46 -39.24
C ARG A 375 26.16 -4.61 -40.24
N THR A 376 25.49 -3.65 -40.85
CA THR A 376 26.14 -2.67 -41.74
C THR A 376 26.73 -1.52 -40.93
N VAL A 377 28.05 -1.41 -40.90
CA VAL A 377 28.76 -0.30 -40.23
C VAL A 377 29.08 0.77 -41.26
N LYS A 378 28.56 1.98 -41.03
CA LYS A 378 28.78 3.14 -41.89
C LYS A 378 30.16 3.75 -41.67
N GLY A 379 30.93 3.85 -42.74
CA GLY A 379 32.24 4.48 -42.80
C GLY A 379 32.20 5.88 -43.45
N PRO A 380 33.37 6.43 -43.84
CA PRO A 380 33.46 7.75 -44.46
C PRO A 380 32.74 7.81 -45.82
N LYS A 381 32.33 9.03 -46.22
CA LYS A 381 31.79 9.31 -47.57
C LYS A 381 32.79 8.85 -48.64
N ARG A 382 32.30 8.37 -49.79
CA ARG A 382 33.15 7.90 -50.90
C ARG A 382 34.27 8.90 -51.27
N GLN A 383 33.93 10.19 -51.36
CA GLN A 383 34.87 11.27 -51.69
C GLN A 383 35.97 11.48 -50.63
N ALA A 384 35.72 11.12 -49.37
CA ALA A 384 36.69 11.17 -48.29
C ALA A 384 37.43 9.84 -48.10
N ALA A 385 36.91 8.75 -48.67
CA ALA A 385 37.44 7.40 -48.53
C ALA A 385 38.48 7.03 -49.60
N TYR A 386 38.39 7.63 -50.79
CA TYR A 386 39.31 7.39 -51.91
C TYR A 386 39.91 8.70 -52.45
N GLY A 387 41.21 8.70 -52.75
CA GLY A 387 41.92 9.81 -53.38
C GLY A 387 41.60 9.96 -54.87
N GLY A 388 42.11 11.03 -55.51
CA GLY A 388 41.86 11.32 -56.93
C GLY A 388 42.45 10.29 -57.91
N ASP A 389 43.38 9.46 -57.44
CA ASP A 389 44.00 8.33 -58.13
C ASP A 389 43.29 6.99 -57.85
N GLY A 390 42.22 7.00 -57.03
CA GLY A 390 41.51 5.81 -56.59
C GLY A 390 42.16 5.07 -55.41
N ALA A 391 43.26 5.59 -54.84
CA ALA A 391 43.91 4.96 -53.69
C ALA A 391 43.13 5.19 -52.37
N PRO A 392 43.18 4.26 -51.41
CA PRO A 392 42.52 4.42 -50.11
C PRO A 392 43.11 5.59 -49.33
N THR A 393 42.28 6.44 -48.72
CA THR A 393 42.77 7.51 -47.85
C THR A 393 43.08 6.97 -46.44
N LYS A 394 43.86 7.72 -45.66
CA LYS A 394 44.09 7.42 -44.23
C LYS A 394 42.79 7.29 -43.42
N ALA A 395 41.72 7.98 -43.84
CA ALA A 395 40.41 7.89 -43.19
C ALA A 395 39.74 6.54 -43.44
N LEU A 396 39.83 6.01 -44.67
CA LEU A 396 39.34 4.67 -44.99
C LEU A 396 40.19 3.58 -44.31
N GLU A 397 41.52 3.72 -44.34
CA GLU A 397 42.43 2.77 -43.68
C GLU A 397 42.20 2.71 -42.15
N GLY A 398 42.00 3.87 -41.51
CA GLY A 398 41.68 3.96 -40.09
C GLY A 398 40.33 3.33 -39.75
N PHE A 399 39.31 3.56 -40.58
CA PHE A 399 37.99 2.95 -40.43
C PHE A 399 38.06 1.42 -40.55
N LEU A 400 38.70 0.90 -41.60
CA LEU A 400 38.86 -0.54 -41.83
C LEU A 400 39.63 -1.22 -40.69
N ARG A 401 40.70 -0.59 -40.21
CA ARG A 401 41.47 -1.06 -39.04
C ARG A 401 40.62 -1.09 -37.77
N GLY A 402 39.83 -0.05 -37.52
CA GLY A 402 38.90 0.01 -36.39
C GLY A 402 37.78 -1.04 -36.48
N GLN A 403 37.46 -1.51 -37.70
CA GLN A 403 36.52 -2.61 -37.92
C GLN A 403 37.17 -3.99 -37.99
N GLY A 404 38.50 -4.09 -38.00
CA GLY A 404 39.23 -5.36 -38.08
C GLY A 404 39.07 -6.09 -39.42
N VAL A 405 38.81 -5.36 -40.51
CA VAL A 405 38.62 -5.93 -41.85
C VAL A 405 39.58 -5.29 -42.86
N THR A 406 39.83 -5.99 -43.96
CA THR A 406 40.65 -5.53 -45.09
C THR A 406 39.78 -4.85 -46.15
N ILE A 407 40.40 -4.11 -47.08
CA ILE A 407 39.67 -3.26 -48.03
C ILE A 407 38.79 -4.03 -49.02
N ASP A 408 39.06 -5.31 -49.26
CA ASP A 408 38.22 -6.24 -50.03
C ASP A 408 36.83 -6.45 -49.42
N ARG A 409 36.63 -6.07 -48.15
CA ARG A 409 35.34 -6.12 -47.45
C ARG A 409 34.61 -4.76 -47.39
N ALA A 410 35.17 -3.71 -48.00
CA ALA A 410 34.52 -2.41 -48.09
C ALA A 410 33.62 -2.35 -49.33
N GLU A 411 32.35 -2.03 -49.10
CA GLU A 411 31.35 -1.81 -50.14
C GLU A 411 30.95 -0.34 -50.19
N ILE A 412 30.45 0.14 -51.33
CA ILE A 412 29.85 1.47 -51.44
C ILE A 412 28.34 1.29 -51.39
N GLU A 413 27.69 1.93 -50.42
CA GLU A 413 26.23 1.94 -50.30
C GLU A 413 25.73 3.38 -50.16
N ASP A 414 24.57 3.67 -50.77
CA ASP A 414 23.92 4.96 -50.62
C ASP A 414 23.23 5.03 -49.25
N VAL A 415 23.60 6.03 -48.44
CA VAL A 415 22.96 6.29 -47.15
C VAL A 415 22.40 7.72 -47.16
N ASN A 416 21.09 7.83 -47.31
CA ASN A 416 20.32 9.08 -47.38
C ASN A 416 20.76 10.02 -48.54
N GLY A 417 20.97 9.47 -49.73
CA GLY A 417 21.35 10.21 -50.95
C GLY A 417 22.83 10.52 -51.07
N VAL A 418 23.68 9.87 -50.26
CA VAL A 418 25.13 10.10 -50.24
C VAL A 418 25.88 8.77 -50.18
N PRO A 419 26.77 8.47 -51.15
CA PRO A 419 27.54 7.23 -51.17
C PRO A 419 28.59 7.22 -50.04
N HIS A 420 28.49 6.23 -49.17
CA HIS A 420 29.45 5.96 -48.10
C HIS A 420 30.12 4.62 -48.30
N VAL A 421 31.34 4.47 -47.78
CA VAL A 421 31.91 3.15 -47.58
C VAL A 421 31.18 2.49 -46.41
N VAL A 422 30.76 1.25 -46.59
CA VAL A 422 30.15 0.43 -45.54
C VAL A 422 30.90 -0.89 -45.40
N VAL A 423 30.86 -1.46 -44.20
CA VAL A 423 31.36 -2.81 -43.94
C VAL A 423 30.22 -3.64 -43.37
N ARG A 424 29.93 -4.76 -44.00
CA ARG A 424 28.93 -5.72 -43.55
C ARG A 424 29.59 -6.75 -42.63
N LYS A 425 29.19 -6.78 -41.36
CA LYS A 425 29.67 -7.76 -40.38
C LYS A 425 28.60 -8.83 -40.19
N HIS A 426 28.94 -10.05 -40.57
CA HIS A 426 28.12 -11.22 -40.23
C HIS A 426 28.31 -11.54 -38.75
N GLU A 427 27.23 -11.41 -37.99
CA GLU A 427 27.17 -11.76 -36.57
C GLU A 427 26.34 -13.04 -36.44
N ALA A 428 27.04 -14.17 -36.28
CA ALA A 428 26.43 -15.47 -36.09
C ALA A 428 25.47 -15.44 -34.89
N GLY A 429 24.31 -16.06 -35.05
CA GLY A 429 23.32 -16.22 -34.00
C GLY A 429 23.90 -16.96 -32.80
N ARG A 430 23.64 -16.45 -31.59
CA ARG A 430 24.08 -17.08 -30.35
C ARG A 430 23.14 -18.24 -29.96
N ALA A 431 23.70 -19.22 -29.26
CA ALA A 431 22.97 -20.35 -28.68
C ALA A 431 21.93 -19.89 -27.65
N ALA A 432 20.75 -20.51 -27.63
CA ALA A 432 19.65 -20.11 -26.75
C ALA A 432 20.05 -20.10 -25.26
N PRO A 433 20.69 -21.14 -24.69
CA PRO A 433 21.09 -21.11 -23.28
C PRO A 433 21.99 -19.92 -22.93
N THR A 434 22.86 -19.49 -23.85
CA THR A 434 23.75 -18.34 -23.63
C THR A 434 22.99 -17.01 -23.62
N VAL A 435 22.04 -16.85 -24.53
CA VAL A 435 21.23 -15.63 -24.64
C VAL A 435 20.24 -15.54 -23.48
N LEU A 436 19.53 -16.65 -23.20
CA LEU A 436 18.58 -16.77 -22.11
C LEU A 436 19.24 -16.54 -20.76
N ALA A 437 20.46 -17.02 -20.53
CA ALA A 437 21.18 -16.79 -19.27
C ALA A 437 21.30 -15.30 -18.92
N ALA A 438 21.61 -14.46 -19.91
CA ALA A 438 21.71 -13.02 -19.72
C ALA A 438 20.34 -12.37 -19.46
N VAL A 439 19.31 -12.77 -20.22
CA VAL A 439 17.94 -12.24 -20.06
C VAL A 439 17.38 -12.59 -18.67
N LEU A 440 17.47 -13.86 -18.26
CA LEU A 440 16.94 -14.32 -16.98
C LEU A 440 17.69 -13.69 -15.78
N ALA A 441 19.00 -13.47 -15.91
CA ALA A 441 19.76 -12.72 -14.89
C ALA A 441 19.28 -11.27 -14.74
N GLN A 442 18.91 -10.62 -15.85
CA GLN A 442 18.31 -9.28 -15.84
C GLN A 442 16.92 -9.27 -15.20
N VAL A 443 16.11 -10.31 -15.42
CA VAL A 443 14.80 -10.45 -14.75
C VAL A 443 14.98 -10.43 -13.23
N VAL A 444 15.86 -11.28 -12.68
CA VAL A 444 16.09 -11.35 -11.22
C VAL A 444 16.61 -10.02 -10.66
N THR A 445 17.61 -9.41 -11.32
CA THR A 445 18.19 -8.13 -10.86
C THR A 445 17.27 -6.93 -11.10
N GLY A 446 16.26 -7.07 -11.96
CA GLY A 446 15.28 -6.04 -12.30
C GLY A 446 14.06 -5.98 -11.38
N LEU A 447 13.82 -6.99 -10.54
CA LEU A 447 12.67 -7.04 -9.62
C LEU A 447 12.72 -5.91 -8.59
N ARG A 448 11.57 -5.26 -8.35
CA ARG A 448 11.42 -4.18 -7.36
C ARG A 448 10.16 -4.41 -6.53
N ALA A 449 10.24 -4.21 -5.22
CA ALA A 449 9.09 -4.22 -4.31
C ALA A 449 8.74 -2.81 -3.81
N ALA A 450 7.55 -2.65 -3.20
CA ALA A 450 7.18 -1.39 -2.56
C ALA A 450 8.12 -1.05 -1.38
N LYS A 451 8.53 -2.10 -0.64
CA LYS A 451 9.65 -2.05 0.31
C LYS A 451 10.60 -3.20 0.02
N ASN A 452 11.88 -2.87 -0.16
CA ASN A 452 12.92 -3.88 -0.34
C ASN A 452 13.64 -4.12 0.98
N MET A 453 13.98 -5.38 1.23
CA MET A 453 14.92 -5.78 2.29
C MET A 453 16.16 -6.42 1.68
N ARG A 454 17.26 -6.30 2.41
CA ARG A 454 18.48 -7.06 2.23
C ARG A 454 18.42 -8.30 3.13
N TRP A 455 19.07 -9.36 2.69
CA TRP A 455 19.42 -10.54 3.49
C TRP A 455 20.93 -10.76 3.37
N ASN A 456 21.44 -11.92 3.76
CA ASN A 456 22.85 -12.26 3.61
C ASN A 456 23.22 -12.56 2.13
N ASP A 457 22.85 -11.66 1.21
CA ASP A 457 23.28 -11.62 -0.18
C ASP A 457 23.96 -10.26 -0.47
N PRO A 458 25.12 -10.26 -1.16
CA PRO A 458 25.91 -9.04 -1.35
C PRO A 458 25.33 -8.05 -2.37
N LYS A 459 24.39 -8.45 -3.23
CA LYS A 459 23.91 -7.61 -4.35
C LYS A 459 22.39 -7.54 -4.48
N LEU A 460 21.68 -8.55 -4.01
CA LEU A 460 20.23 -8.65 -4.17
C LEU A 460 19.49 -8.01 -3.01
N ALA A 461 18.39 -7.35 -3.34
CA ALA A 461 17.40 -6.83 -2.41
C ALA A 461 16.03 -6.96 -3.07
N PHE A 462 15.03 -7.38 -2.31
CA PHE A 462 13.68 -7.64 -2.78
C PHE A 462 12.70 -7.68 -1.61
N SER A 463 11.41 -7.92 -1.84
CA SER A 463 10.40 -7.99 -0.77
C SER A 463 10.73 -9.09 0.25
N ARG A 464 11.23 -10.24 -0.20
CA ARG A 464 11.63 -11.41 0.60
C ARG A 464 12.88 -12.06 0.01
N PRO A 465 13.65 -12.87 0.77
CA PRO A 465 14.89 -13.44 0.29
C PRO A 465 14.64 -14.38 -0.89
N LEU A 466 15.46 -14.23 -1.93
CA LEU A 466 15.49 -15.18 -3.05
C LEU A 466 16.37 -16.36 -2.63
N ARG A 467 15.83 -17.58 -2.70
CA ARG A 467 16.47 -18.78 -2.11
C ARG A 467 16.91 -19.83 -3.14
N TRP A 468 16.28 -19.90 -4.32
CA TRP A 468 16.72 -20.79 -5.40
C TRP A 468 16.29 -20.29 -6.78
N LEU A 469 16.92 -20.82 -7.82
CA LEU A 469 16.57 -20.60 -9.21
C LEU A 469 16.48 -21.97 -9.94
N THR A 470 15.43 -22.16 -10.72
CA THR A 470 15.32 -23.30 -11.66
C THR A 470 15.24 -22.73 -13.07
N ALA A 471 16.10 -23.15 -13.99
CA ALA A 471 16.08 -22.61 -15.36
C ALA A 471 16.40 -23.70 -16.39
N LEU A 472 15.42 -24.04 -17.24
CA LEU A 472 15.53 -25.11 -18.24
C LEU A 472 15.03 -24.66 -19.60
N TRP A 473 15.74 -25.04 -20.67
CA TRP A 473 15.29 -24.93 -22.06
C TRP A 473 15.22 -26.35 -22.64
N GLY A 474 14.02 -26.91 -22.72
CA GLY A 474 13.81 -28.35 -22.79
C GLY A 474 14.47 -29.05 -21.60
N ASP A 475 15.38 -29.98 -21.87
CA ASP A 475 16.20 -30.67 -20.88
C ASP A 475 17.55 -30.00 -20.60
N ASP A 476 17.88 -28.88 -21.26
CA ASP A 476 19.14 -28.17 -21.04
C ASP A 476 19.04 -27.17 -19.89
N VAL A 477 20.00 -27.18 -18.95
CA VAL A 477 20.10 -26.15 -17.91
C VAL A 477 20.56 -24.83 -18.51
N VAL A 478 19.76 -23.79 -18.32
CA VAL A 478 20.16 -22.43 -18.68
C VAL A 478 21.14 -21.93 -17.61
N PRO A 479 22.38 -21.55 -17.96
CA PRO A 479 23.45 -21.25 -17.01
C PRO A 479 23.32 -19.85 -16.38
N VAL A 480 22.18 -19.59 -15.73
CA VAL A 480 21.91 -18.34 -15.01
C VAL A 480 22.69 -18.34 -13.70
N ALA A 481 23.41 -17.25 -13.41
CA ALA A 481 23.94 -16.98 -12.09
C ALA A 481 23.76 -15.50 -11.74
N VAL A 482 23.23 -15.23 -10.56
CA VAL A 482 22.97 -13.90 -10.04
C VAL A 482 23.38 -13.86 -8.57
N SER A 483 24.39 -13.04 -8.27
CA SER A 483 24.93 -12.92 -6.91
C SER A 483 25.31 -14.30 -6.33
N THR A 484 24.66 -14.75 -5.27
CA THR A 484 24.90 -16.05 -4.60
C THR A 484 24.03 -17.18 -5.13
N LEU A 485 23.19 -16.93 -6.15
CA LEU A 485 22.27 -17.90 -6.72
C LEU A 485 22.76 -18.37 -8.10
N ALA A 486 22.75 -19.67 -8.33
CA ALA A 486 22.90 -20.27 -9.65
C ALA A 486 21.69 -21.15 -9.96
N ALA A 487 21.20 -21.10 -11.20
CA ALA A 487 20.10 -21.93 -11.64
C ALA A 487 20.55 -23.38 -11.84
N GLY A 488 19.63 -24.30 -11.54
CA GLY A 488 19.77 -25.71 -11.82
C GLY A 488 18.44 -26.32 -12.26
N ARG A 489 18.31 -27.63 -12.03
CA ARG A 489 17.11 -28.42 -12.33
C ARG A 489 16.18 -28.59 -11.13
N ARG A 490 16.62 -28.20 -9.94
CA ARG A 490 15.96 -28.54 -8.68
C ARG A 490 15.00 -27.44 -8.26
N THR A 491 13.75 -27.82 -8.02
CA THR A 491 12.74 -26.97 -7.38
C THR A 491 12.52 -27.40 -5.92
N ARG A 492 11.95 -26.51 -5.10
CA ARG A 492 11.52 -26.81 -3.74
C ARG A 492 10.02 -27.12 -3.70
N LEU A 493 9.64 -28.11 -2.90
CA LEU A 493 8.24 -28.49 -2.67
C LEU A 493 7.68 -27.78 -1.42
N LEU A 494 6.49 -28.17 -0.95
CA LEU A 494 5.98 -27.76 0.35
C LEU A 494 7.00 -28.09 1.45
N ARG A 495 7.05 -27.28 2.52
CA ARG A 495 8.05 -27.44 3.59
C ARG A 495 7.93 -28.78 4.32
N THR A 496 6.73 -29.36 4.33
CA THR A 496 6.38 -30.65 4.93
C THR A 496 6.61 -31.83 4.00
N ALA A 497 6.96 -31.60 2.72
CA ALA A 497 7.22 -32.68 1.77
C ALA A 497 8.50 -33.45 2.10
N VAL A 498 8.48 -34.77 1.86
CA VAL A 498 9.61 -35.68 2.09
C VAL A 498 9.91 -36.46 0.79
N PRO A 499 10.99 -36.15 0.06
CA PRO A 499 11.96 -35.06 0.30
C PRO A 499 11.38 -33.66 0.03
N PRO A 500 11.99 -32.58 0.56
CA PRO A 500 11.48 -31.21 0.40
C PRO A 500 11.82 -30.56 -0.95
N HIS A 501 12.33 -31.35 -1.90
CA HIS A 501 12.77 -30.89 -3.21
C HIS A 501 12.53 -31.97 -4.27
N ALA A 502 12.37 -31.54 -5.51
CA ALA A 502 12.26 -32.41 -6.68
C ALA A 502 13.20 -31.91 -7.78
N ASP A 503 13.77 -32.85 -8.54
CA ASP A 503 14.52 -32.53 -9.75
C ASP A 503 13.56 -32.52 -10.94
N ILE A 504 13.72 -31.55 -11.84
CA ILE A 504 12.89 -31.39 -13.03
C ILE A 504 13.59 -32.03 -14.24
N ASP A 505 12.89 -32.91 -14.95
CA ASP A 505 13.42 -33.66 -16.11
C ASP A 505 13.42 -32.87 -17.42
N ALA A 506 12.45 -31.97 -17.62
CA ALA A 506 12.44 -31.04 -18.73
C ALA A 506 11.56 -29.84 -18.41
N ALA A 507 11.77 -28.72 -19.10
CA ALA A 507 10.92 -27.54 -19.03
C ALA A 507 9.44 -27.89 -19.27
N GLU A 508 9.17 -28.82 -20.18
CA GLU A 508 7.83 -29.29 -20.55
C GLU A 508 7.09 -29.99 -19.40
N THR A 509 7.82 -30.69 -18.50
CA THR A 509 7.22 -31.46 -17.39
C THR A 509 7.17 -30.67 -16.08
N PHE A 510 7.62 -29.41 -16.08
CA PHE A 510 7.76 -28.62 -14.85
C PHE A 510 6.44 -28.46 -14.09
N LEU A 511 5.38 -27.98 -14.77
CA LEU A 511 4.07 -27.75 -14.14
C LEU A 511 3.41 -29.05 -13.69
N GLU A 512 3.56 -30.12 -14.48
CA GLU A 512 3.09 -31.46 -14.09
C GLU A 512 3.80 -31.95 -12.83
N THR A 513 5.12 -31.78 -12.75
CA THR A 513 5.91 -32.18 -11.57
C THR A 513 5.46 -31.43 -10.32
N LEU A 514 5.16 -30.13 -10.41
CA LEU A 514 4.57 -29.37 -9.30
C LEU A 514 3.19 -29.92 -8.92
N GLY A 515 2.31 -30.16 -9.89
CA GLY A 515 0.96 -30.66 -9.68
C GLY A 515 0.91 -32.04 -9.01
N VAL A 516 1.77 -32.98 -9.44
CA VAL A 516 1.89 -34.31 -8.82
C VAL A 516 2.35 -34.22 -7.35
N ASN A 517 3.07 -33.16 -7.00
CA ASN A 517 3.50 -32.87 -5.62
C ASN A 517 2.54 -31.91 -4.89
N GLY A 518 1.31 -31.74 -5.39
CA GLY A 518 0.24 -30.97 -4.74
C GLY A 518 0.28 -29.46 -4.96
N ILE A 519 1.30 -28.92 -5.64
CA ILE A 519 1.43 -27.48 -5.85
C ILE A 519 0.64 -27.07 -7.09
N VAL A 520 -0.36 -26.20 -6.90
CA VAL A 520 -1.18 -25.66 -8.00
C VAL A 520 -0.62 -24.29 -8.38
N ALA A 521 0.11 -24.22 -9.49
CA ALA A 521 0.81 -23.00 -9.89
C ALA A 521 -0.13 -21.89 -10.42
N ASP A 522 -1.18 -22.26 -11.14
CA ASP A 522 -2.13 -21.28 -11.69
C ASP A 522 -2.98 -20.67 -10.57
N HIS A 523 -3.13 -19.36 -10.62
CA HIS A 523 -3.95 -18.62 -9.67
C HIS A 523 -5.44 -18.88 -9.93
N ALA A 524 -5.86 -18.97 -11.19
CA ALA A 524 -7.25 -19.23 -11.53
C ALA A 524 -7.70 -20.60 -11.02
N ASP A 525 -6.89 -21.64 -11.25
CA ASP A 525 -7.16 -23.00 -10.79
C ASP A 525 -7.22 -23.08 -9.26
N ARG A 526 -6.26 -22.46 -8.55
CA ARG A 526 -6.32 -22.39 -7.06
C ARG A 526 -7.55 -21.68 -6.56
N ARG A 527 -7.91 -20.55 -7.19
CA ARG A 527 -9.09 -19.77 -6.83
C ARG A 527 -10.37 -20.59 -7.02
N GLU A 528 -10.47 -21.33 -8.11
CA GLU A 528 -11.60 -22.22 -8.40
C GLU A 528 -11.70 -23.35 -7.37
N LEU A 529 -10.58 -24.01 -7.04
CA LEU A 529 -10.54 -25.04 -5.99
C LEU A 529 -11.01 -24.51 -4.63
N ILE A 530 -10.61 -23.30 -4.25
CA ILE A 530 -11.05 -22.65 -3.01
C ILE A 530 -12.56 -22.40 -3.06
N VAL A 531 -13.06 -21.81 -4.14
CA VAL A 531 -14.48 -21.43 -4.26
C VAL A 531 -15.38 -22.66 -4.26
N ILE A 532 -15.06 -23.67 -5.06
CA ILE A 532 -15.85 -24.91 -5.15
C ILE A 532 -15.81 -25.63 -3.82
N GLY A 533 -14.61 -25.87 -3.27
CA GLY A 533 -14.48 -26.58 -2.00
C GLY A 533 -15.15 -25.85 -0.83
N ALA A 534 -15.06 -24.52 -0.77
CA ALA A 534 -15.75 -23.74 0.25
C ALA A 534 -17.28 -23.79 0.11
N GLN A 535 -17.82 -23.77 -1.11
CA GLN A 535 -19.27 -23.89 -1.33
C GLN A 535 -19.80 -25.29 -1.04
N ASP A 536 -19.06 -26.32 -1.44
CA ASP A 536 -19.44 -27.71 -1.18
C ASP A 536 -19.51 -28.02 0.32
N LEU A 537 -18.62 -27.43 1.12
CA LEU A 537 -18.59 -27.61 2.58
C LEU A 537 -19.81 -27.02 3.30
N VAL A 538 -20.44 -25.99 2.74
CA VAL A 538 -21.55 -25.28 3.40
C VAL A 538 -22.93 -25.66 2.84
N TYR A 539 -22.98 -26.39 1.74
CA TYR A 539 -24.23 -26.83 1.12
C TYR A 539 -24.92 -27.94 1.94
N PRO A 540 -26.26 -27.95 2.08
CA PRO A 540 -27.23 -26.99 1.54
C PRO A 540 -27.55 -25.82 2.49
N ASP A 541 -27.01 -25.83 3.71
CA ASP A 541 -27.46 -24.98 4.80
C ASP A 541 -26.92 -23.54 4.73
N GLY A 542 -25.83 -23.33 4.00
CA GLY A 542 -25.19 -22.04 3.82
C GLY A 542 -24.61 -21.82 2.43
N ARG A 543 -24.08 -20.62 2.23
CA ARG A 543 -23.38 -20.16 1.03
C ARG A 543 -22.28 -19.16 1.39
N ILE A 544 -21.21 -19.19 0.62
CA ILE A 544 -20.20 -18.14 0.58
C ILE A 544 -20.63 -17.07 -0.44
N ASP A 545 -20.59 -15.79 -0.04
CA ASP A 545 -20.77 -14.67 -0.97
C ASP A 545 -19.49 -14.46 -1.80
N VAL A 546 -19.33 -15.26 -2.85
CA VAL A 546 -18.11 -15.24 -3.71
C VAL A 546 -17.85 -13.87 -4.32
N THR A 547 -18.91 -13.11 -4.62
CA THR A 547 -18.79 -11.76 -5.21
C THR A 547 -18.40 -10.74 -4.12
N GLY A 548 -19.08 -10.76 -2.98
CA GLY A 548 -18.78 -9.88 -1.85
C GLY A 548 -17.41 -10.14 -1.23
N GLU A 549 -16.94 -11.38 -1.26
CA GLU A 549 -15.64 -11.80 -0.71
C GLU A 549 -14.53 -11.95 -1.76
N ALA A 550 -14.74 -11.50 -3.00
CA ALA A 550 -13.79 -11.74 -4.09
C ALA A 550 -12.35 -11.30 -3.77
N ALA A 551 -12.17 -10.13 -3.15
CA ALA A 551 -10.86 -9.62 -2.77
C ALA A 551 -10.19 -10.46 -1.67
N LEU A 552 -10.98 -11.01 -0.74
CA LEU A 552 -10.49 -11.90 0.31
C LEU A 552 -10.14 -13.27 -0.28
N ILE A 553 -10.96 -13.81 -1.18
CA ILE A 553 -10.69 -15.07 -1.87
C ILE A 553 -9.39 -14.98 -2.67
N ASP A 554 -9.18 -13.89 -3.41
CA ASP A 554 -7.93 -13.65 -4.14
C ASP A 554 -6.74 -13.54 -3.18
N GLN A 555 -6.92 -12.87 -2.04
CA GLN A 555 -5.89 -12.80 -0.99
C GLN A 555 -5.53 -14.18 -0.43
N ILE A 556 -6.52 -15.03 -0.12
CA ILE A 556 -6.30 -16.41 0.36
C ILE A 556 -5.61 -17.24 -0.71
N THR A 557 -6.02 -17.10 -1.97
CA THR A 557 -5.41 -17.78 -3.12
C THR A 557 -3.92 -17.48 -3.21
N ASP A 558 -3.54 -16.24 -2.99
CA ASP A 558 -2.14 -15.79 -2.97
C ASP A 558 -1.36 -16.19 -1.70
N LEU A 559 -2.00 -16.79 -0.70
CA LEU A 559 -1.39 -17.26 0.56
C LEU A 559 -1.10 -18.78 0.59
N VAL A 560 -1.61 -19.56 -0.35
CA VAL A 560 -1.50 -21.03 -0.34
C VAL A 560 -1.00 -21.60 -1.67
N GLU A 561 -0.16 -22.63 -1.63
CA GLU A 561 0.28 -23.39 -2.82
C GLU A 561 -0.63 -24.60 -3.11
N GLN A 562 -1.19 -25.22 -2.07
CA GLN A 562 -2.09 -26.37 -2.16
C GLN A 562 -3.35 -26.09 -1.30
N PRO A 563 -4.41 -25.47 -1.86
CA PRO A 563 -5.57 -25.07 -1.07
C PRO A 563 -6.35 -26.28 -0.54
N LEU A 564 -6.64 -26.28 0.76
CA LEU A 564 -7.56 -27.21 1.41
C LEU A 564 -8.60 -26.43 2.24
N PRO A 565 -9.80 -26.16 1.69
CA PRO A 565 -10.89 -25.55 2.45
C PRO A 565 -11.33 -26.44 3.62
N LEU A 566 -11.59 -25.83 4.78
CA LEU A 566 -12.05 -26.49 6.00
C LEU A 566 -13.22 -25.69 6.59
N LEU A 567 -14.31 -26.37 6.93
CA LEU A 567 -15.43 -25.79 7.66
C LEU A 567 -15.09 -25.74 9.15
N GLY A 568 -15.31 -24.59 9.77
CA GLY A 568 -15.30 -24.41 11.22
C GLY A 568 -16.58 -23.73 11.71
N THR A 569 -16.79 -23.80 13.02
CA THR A 569 -17.99 -23.32 13.70
C THR A 569 -17.64 -22.44 14.90
N PHE A 570 -18.60 -21.66 15.36
CA PHE A 570 -18.48 -20.91 16.62
C PHE A 570 -19.81 -20.90 17.36
N ASP A 571 -19.78 -20.52 18.64
CA ASP A 571 -20.98 -20.50 19.46
C ASP A 571 -22.02 -19.49 18.91
N GLU A 572 -23.26 -19.94 18.73
CA GLU A 572 -24.35 -19.14 18.17
C GLU A 572 -24.65 -17.87 18.98
N SER A 573 -24.32 -17.85 20.28
CA SER A 573 -24.48 -16.67 21.13
C SER A 573 -23.70 -15.44 20.64
N TYR A 574 -22.61 -15.63 19.89
CA TYR A 574 -21.87 -14.50 19.29
C TYR A 574 -22.64 -13.79 18.18
N LEU A 575 -23.69 -14.40 17.60
CA LEU A 575 -24.58 -13.73 16.65
C LEU A 575 -25.39 -12.58 17.28
N SER A 576 -25.33 -12.42 18.61
CA SER A 576 -25.79 -11.20 19.29
C SER A 576 -24.92 -9.97 19.02
N LEU A 577 -23.66 -10.16 18.59
CA LEU A 577 -22.80 -9.08 18.12
C LEU A 577 -23.21 -8.63 16.72
N PRO A 578 -23.00 -7.36 16.36
CA PRO A 578 -23.27 -6.90 15.01
C PRO A 578 -22.47 -7.69 13.96
N ASP A 579 -23.10 -8.08 12.85
CA ASP A 579 -22.50 -8.85 11.73
C ASP A 579 -21.15 -8.24 11.29
N ALA A 580 -21.06 -6.91 11.23
CA ALA A 580 -19.85 -6.21 10.85
C ALA A 580 -18.66 -6.47 11.79
N VAL A 581 -18.91 -6.65 13.09
CA VAL A 581 -17.88 -7.01 14.08
C VAL A 581 -17.33 -8.40 13.76
N LEU A 582 -18.23 -9.38 13.67
CA LEU A 582 -17.89 -10.79 13.42
C LEU A 582 -17.13 -10.95 12.09
N THR A 583 -17.68 -10.40 11.01
CA THR A 583 -17.07 -10.51 9.69
C THR A 583 -15.77 -9.70 9.58
N THR A 584 -15.62 -8.59 10.30
CA THR A 584 -14.32 -7.88 10.34
C THR A 584 -13.25 -8.74 11.00
N VAL A 585 -13.58 -9.42 12.11
CA VAL A 585 -12.65 -10.37 12.76
C VAL A 585 -12.25 -11.50 11.81
N MET A 586 -13.23 -12.16 11.18
CA MET A 586 -12.99 -13.23 10.22
C MET A 586 -12.10 -12.77 9.05
N ARG A 587 -12.47 -11.67 8.37
CA ARG A 587 -11.79 -11.21 7.15
C ARG A 587 -10.40 -10.64 7.44
N LYS A 588 -10.29 -9.71 8.40
CA LYS A 588 -9.06 -8.93 8.61
C LYS A 588 -8.01 -9.64 9.44
N HIS A 589 -8.42 -10.39 10.46
CA HIS A 589 -7.46 -10.98 11.39
C HIS A 589 -7.16 -12.44 11.10
N GLN A 590 -8.01 -13.13 10.34
CA GLN A 590 -7.92 -14.59 10.20
C GLN A 590 -8.02 -15.10 8.75
N ARG A 591 -8.45 -14.24 7.81
CA ARG A 591 -8.69 -14.61 6.40
C ARG A 591 -9.73 -15.74 6.27
N TYR A 592 -10.76 -15.73 7.12
CA TYR A 592 -11.86 -16.68 7.06
C TYR A 592 -13.00 -16.14 6.20
N LEU A 593 -13.64 -17.03 5.45
CA LEU A 593 -14.82 -16.73 4.65
C LEU A 593 -16.08 -16.89 5.52
N PRO A 594 -16.89 -15.82 5.69
CA PRO A 594 -18.15 -15.93 6.42
C PRO A 594 -19.17 -16.76 5.64
N VAL A 595 -19.91 -17.61 6.35
CA VAL A 595 -21.01 -18.39 5.76
C VAL A 595 -22.33 -17.68 6.02
N ARG A 596 -23.15 -17.53 4.98
CA ARG A 596 -24.48 -16.91 5.06
C ARG A 596 -25.57 -17.89 4.65
N ASP A 597 -26.77 -17.69 5.15
CA ASP A 597 -27.96 -18.44 4.69
C ASP A 597 -28.50 -17.91 3.35
N ALA A 598 -29.64 -18.45 2.92
CA ALA A 598 -30.33 -18.07 1.68
C ALA A 598 -30.84 -16.60 1.70
N ASP A 599 -31.15 -16.07 2.87
CA ASP A 599 -31.64 -14.69 3.06
C ASP A 599 -30.47 -13.69 3.25
N GLY A 600 -29.26 -14.20 3.42
CA GLY A 600 -28.03 -13.41 3.59
C GLY A 600 -27.67 -13.15 5.05
N ALA A 601 -28.36 -13.76 6.03
CA ALA A 601 -27.96 -13.67 7.43
C ALA A 601 -26.70 -14.51 7.70
N LEU A 602 -25.87 -14.05 8.63
CA LEU A 602 -24.65 -14.75 9.01
C LEU A 602 -24.99 -16.01 9.81
N LEU A 603 -24.39 -17.14 9.43
CA LEU A 603 -24.49 -18.41 10.15
C LEU A 603 -23.32 -18.56 11.14
N PRO A 604 -23.44 -19.40 12.19
CA PRO A 604 -22.39 -19.65 13.17
C PRO A 604 -21.25 -20.55 12.61
N MET A 605 -20.85 -20.29 11.38
CA MET A 605 -19.92 -21.07 10.59
C MET A 605 -18.98 -20.17 9.79
N PHE A 606 -17.78 -20.66 9.50
CA PHE A 606 -16.79 -20.01 8.65
C PHE A 606 -15.99 -21.06 7.87
N VAL A 607 -15.40 -20.65 6.75
CA VAL A 607 -14.46 -21.50 6.01
C VAL A 607 -13.05 -20.90 6.10
N THR A 608 -12.09 -21.69 6.55
CA THR A 608 -10.64 -21.40 6.46
C THR A 608 -10.02 -22.26 5.36
N VAL A 609 -8.82 -21.92 4.88
CA VAL A 609 -8.14 -22.66 3.80
C VAL A 609 -6.71 -22.96 4.18
N ALA A 610 -6.41 -24.21 4.55
CA ALA A 610 -5.07 -24.67 4.88
C ALA A 610 -4.16 -24.78 3.64
N ASN A 611 -2.84 -24.80 3.85
CA ASN A 611 -1.85 -24.92 2.79
C ASN A 611 -1.18 -26.31 2.77
N GLY A 612 -1.83 -27.27 2.11
CA GLY A 612 -1.35 -28.64 1.96
C GLY A 612 -2.09 -29.64 2.84
N PRO A 613 -1.61 -30.89 2.87
CA PRO A 613 -2.17 -31.92 3.72
C PRO A 613 -1.91 -31.59 5.20
N VAL A 614 -2.96 -31.70 6.02
CA VAL A 614 -2.96 -31.44 7.46
C VAL A 614 -3.92 -32.40 8.17
N ASP A 615 -3.86 -32.47 9.50
CA ASP A 615 -4.92 -33.06 10.30
C ASP A 615 -6.11 -32.08 10.37
N VAL A 616 -7.18 -32.41 9.64
CA VAL A 616 -8.35 -31.55 9.47
C VAL A 616 -9.01 -31.18 10.80
N GLU A 617 -9.11 -32.12 11.75
CA GLU A 617 -9.80 -31.87 13.01
C GLU A 617 -8.94 -31.01 13.94
N LEU A 618 -7.63 -31.25 13.96
CA LEU A 618 -6.68 -30.44 14.72
C LEU A 618 -6.65 -28.99 14.24
N VAL A 619 -6.51 -28.80 12.91
CA VAL A 619 -6.51 -27.46 12.31
C VAL A 619 -7.86 -26.77 12.51
N ARG A 620 -8.98 -27.48 12.35
CA ARG A 620 -10.32 -26.92 12.62
C ARG A 620 -10.40 -26.41 14.06
N ALA A 621 -10.08 -27.26 15.04
CA ALA A 621 -10.17 -26.92 16.46
C ALA A 621 -9.28 -25.71 16.82
N GLY A 622 -8.07 -25.62 16.25
CA GLY A 622 -7.19 -24.46 16.42
C GLY A 622 -7.81 -23.17 15.88
N ASN A 623 -8.33 -23.20 14.65
CA ASN A 623 -8.95 -22.03 14.01
C ASN A 623 -10.23 -21.58 14.77
N GLU A 624 -11.04 -22.53 15.26
CA GLU A 624 -12.23 -22.26 16.08
C GLU A 624 -11.85 -21.64 17.43
N ALA A 625 -10.81 -22.15 18.10
CA ALA A 625 -10.33 -21.62 19.37
C ALA A 625 -9.83 -20.18 19.24
N VAL A 626 -9.14 -19.86 18.14
CA VAL A 626 -8.69 -18.51 17.82
C VAL A 626 -9.86 -17.58 17.58
N LEU A 627 -10.85 -18.01 16.79
CA LEU A 627 -12.02 -17.18 16.51
C LEU A 627 -12.84 -16.90 17.77
N ARG A 628 -13.06 -17.92 18.60
CA ARG A 628 -13.69 -17.80 19.91
C ARG A 628 -12.99 -16.77 20.79
N ALA A 629 -11.66 -16.84 20.89
CA ALA A 629 -10.87 -15.89 21.68
C ALA A 629 -11.05 -14.43 21.20
N ARG A 630 -11.11 -14.21 19.87
CA ARG A 630 -11.35 -12.88 19.29
C ARG A 630 -12.78 -12.39 19.49
N TYR A 631 -13.76 -13.28 19.42
CA TYR A 631 -15.16 -12.94 19.68
C TYR A 631 -15.44 -12.65 21.14
N GLU A 632 -14.78 -13.35 22.08
CA GLU A 632 -14.84 -12.97 23.50
C GLU A 632 -14.28 -11.56 23.74
N ASP A 633 -13.16 -11.21 23.11
CA ASP A 633 -12.57 -9.86 23.21
C ASP A 633 -13.57 -8.81 22.68
N ALA A 634 -14.13 -9.04 21.49
CA ALA A 634 -15.13 -8.15 20.90
C ALA A 634 -16.43 -8.06 21.73
N ALA A 635 -16.91 -9.18 22.28
CA ALA A 635 -18.09 -9.22 23.13
C ALA A 635 -17.89 -8.50 24.46
N PHE A 636 -16.69 -8.61 25.04
CA PHE A 636 -16.31 -7.88 26.24
C PHE A 636 -16.42 -6.36 26.00
N PHE A 637 -15.76 -5.84 24.96
CA PHE A 637 -15.80 -4.41 24.65
C PHE A 637 -17.20 -3.94 24.28
N TYR A 638 -17.93 -4.73 23.48
CA TYR A 638 -19.28 -4.37 23.06
C TYR A 638 -20.23 -4.27 24.27
N ARG A 639 -20.20 -5.22 25.21
CA ARG A 639 -21.01 -5.15 26.44
C ARG A 639 -20.67 -3.93 27.29
N ALA A 640 -19.38 -3.65 27.50
CA ALA A 640 -18.94 -2.48 28.24
C ALA A 640 -19.37 -1.16 27.57
N ASP A 641 -19.31 -1.10 26.24
CA ASP A 641 -19.74 0.06 25.47
C ASP A 641 -21.27 0.25 25.57
N LEU A 642 -22.08 -0.81 25.54
CA LEU A 642 -23.54 -0.70 25.67
C LEU A 642 -24.00 -0.13 27.02
N GLU A 643 -23.19 -0.28 28.07
CA GLU A 643 -23.47 0.30 29.40
C GLU A 643 -23.10 1.80 29.47
N THR A 644 -22.37 2.32 28.48
CA THR A 644 -21.87 3.70 28.45
C THR A 644 -22.83 4.61 27.65
N PRO A 645 -23.37 5.70 28.24
CA PRO A 645 -24.22 6.64 27.50
C PRO A 645 -23.51 7.31 26.31
N LEU A 646 -24.23 7.57 25.21
CA LEU A 646 -23.64 8.18 24.00
C LEU A 646 -22.95 9.54 24.29
N ALA A 647 -23.51 10.32 25.23
CA ALA A 647 -22.93 11.60 25.64
C ALA A 647 -21.58 11.43 26.35
N GLU A 648 -21.43 10.34 27.13
CA GLU A 648 -20.17 9.99 27.77
C GLU A 648 -19.14 9.52 26.75
N MET A 649 -19.52 8.65 25.80
CA MET A 649 -18.67 8.28 24.67
C MET A 649 -18.19 9.51 23.88
N ARG A 650 -19.10 10.44 23.56
CA ARG A 650 -18.75 11.71 22.90
C ARG A 650 -17.76 12.53 23.74
N SER A 651 -17.88 12.52 25.07
CA SER A 651 -16.94 13.22 25.94
C SER A 651 -15.52 12.65 25.89
N HIS A 652 -15.37 11.35 25.60
CA HIS A 652 -14.06 10.71 25.44
C HIS A 652 -13.29 11.22 24.22
N LEU A 653 -13.97 11.79 23.22
CA LEU A 653 -13.31 12.40 22.06
C LEU A 653 -12.37 13.55 22.42
N ASN A 654 -12.55 14.19 23.59
CA ASN A 654 -11.63 15.20 24.10
C ASN A 654 -10.22 14.63 24.40
N ARG A 655 -10.13 13.33 24.69
CA ARG A 655 -8.87 12.63 24.98
C ARG A 655 -8.14 12.21 23.69
N LEU A 656 -8.86 12.12 22.57
CA LEU A 656 -8.32 11.70 21.28
C LEU A 656 -7.82 12.92 20.50
N THR A 657 -6.51 13.04 20.30
CA THR A 657 -5.96 14.14 19.48
C THR A 657 -6.19 13.84 18.00
N PHE A 658 -6.73 14.79 17.23
CA PHE A 658 -6.82 14.67 15.77
C PHE A 658 -5.46 14.92 15.12
N THR A 659 -4.90 16.13 15.33
CA THR A 659 -3.52 16.50 14.99
C THR A 659 -3.06 17.64 15.91
N ASP A 660 -1.77 17.76 16.20
CA ASP A 660 -1.17 18.69 17.19
C ASP A 660 -1.67 20.15 17.08
N ARG A 661 -2.03 20.60 15.88
CA ARG A 661 -2.48 21.97 15.62
C ARG A 661 -3.98 22.13 15.37
N LEU A 662 -4.71 21.04 15.14
CA LEU A 662 -6.15 21.08 14.82
C LEU A 662 -7.05 20.65 15.98
N GLY A 663 -6.45 20.33 17.14
CA GLY A 663 -7.15 20.00 18.37
C GLY A 663 -7.51 18.52 18.51
N SER A 664 -8.49 18.27 19.37
CA SER A 664 -9.05 16.94 19.65
C SER A 664 -10.03 16.47 18.57
N MET A 665 -10.42 15.20 18.64
CA MET A 665 -11.50 14.65 17.82
C MET A 665 -12.85 15.26 18.20
N ALA A 666 -13.03 15.76 19.43
CA ALA A 666 -14.20 16.54 19.82
C ALA A 666 -14.23 17.88 19.07
N ASP A 667 -13.11 18.62 19.07
CA ASP A 667 -12.99 19.89 18.33
C ASP A 667 -13.28 19.69 16.84
N ARG A 668 -12.78 18.59 16.26
CA ARG A 668 -13.05 18.22 14.88
C ARG A 668 -14.54 17.92 14.66
N ALA A 669 -15.16 17.07 15.49
CA ALA A 669 -16.57 16.75 15.38
C ALA A 669 -17.45 18.02 15.43
N ASP A 670 -17.14 18.95 16.34
CA ASP A 670 -17.87 20.21 16.47
C ASP A 670 -17.69 21.12 15.26
N ARG A 671 -16.48 21.22 14.69
CA ARG A 671 -16.27 21.97 13.43
C ARG A 671 -17.08 21.39 12.28
N ILE A 672 -17.09 20.07 12.13
CA ILE A 672 -17.84 19.40 11.06
C ILE A 672 -19.34 19.60 11.26
N ALA A 673 -19.84 19.43 12.48
CA ALA A 673 -21.24 19.68 12.82
C ALA A 673 -21.65 21.11 12.44
N ASN A 674 -20.88 22.12 12.85
CA ASN A 674 -21.17 23.53 12.54
C ASN A 674 -21.11 23.83 11.03
N LEU A 675 -20.12 23.25 10.34
CA LEU A 675 -20.00 23.39 8.88
C LEU A 675 -21.19 22.75 8.17
N ALA A 676 -21.60 21.54 8.56
CA ALA A 676 -22.74 20.83 8.02
C ALA A 676 -24.04 21.63 8.17
N LEU A 677 -24.30 22.18 9.36
CA LEU A 677 -25.48 23.02 9.62
C LEU A 677 -25.45 24.30 8.77
N THR A 678 -24.29 24.94 8.64
CA THR A 678 -24.14 26.15 7.79
C THR A 678 -24.41 25.85 6.32
N VAL A 679 -23.91 24.73 5.80
CA VAL A 679 -24.17 24.29 4.43
C VAL A 679 -25.66 23.99 4.24
N ALA A 680 -26.28 23.30 5.20
CA ALA A 680 -27.69 22.97 5.14
C ALA A 680 -28.58 24.21 5.15
N ASP A 681 -28.23 25.26 5.92
CA ASP A 681 -28.94 26.53 5.93
C ASP A 681 -28.82 27.27 4.60
N ARG A 682 -27.62 27.34 4.02
CA ARG A 682 -27.39 27.96 2.70
C ARG A 682 -28.19 27.27 1.59
N GLN A 683 -28.25 25.94 1.63
CA GLN A 683 -28.98 25.14 0.65
C GLN A 683 -30.47 24.97 1.01
N LYS A 684 -30.92 25.44 2.17
CA LYS A 684 -32.29 25.29 2.70
C LYS A 684 -32.73 23.82 2.83
N ILE A 685 -31.84 22.96 3.31
CA ILE A 685 -32.05 21.52 3.49
C ILE A 685 -31.87 21.04 4.94
N GLY A 686 -31.87 21.97 5.90
CA GLY A 686 -31.81 21.65 7.35
C GLY A 686 -33.00 20.81 7.82
N THR A 687 -32.74 19.84 8.70
CA THR A 687 -33.76 18.94 9.27
C THR A 687 -33.45 18.64 10.74
N PRO A 688 -34.45 18.26 11.57
CA PRO A 688 -34.20 17.78 12.93
C PRO A 688 -33.27 16.56 12.98
N VAL A 689 -33.35 15.70 11.95
CA VAL A 689 -32.46 14.54 11.79
C VAL A 689 -31.00 14.98 11.66
N LEU A 690 -30.73 15.98 10.79
CA LEU A 690 -29.38 16.52 10.63
C LEU A 690 -28.87 17.15 11.94
N ASN A 691 -29.70 17.93 12.64
CA ASN A 691 -29.31 18.55 13.91
C ASN A 691 -28.90 17.51 14.95
N ARG A 692 -29.73 16.47 15.13
CA ARG A 692 -29.43 15.41 16.08
C ARG A 692 -28.22 14.56 15.66
N ALA A 693 -28.08 14.24 14.38
CA ALA A 693 -26.92 13.51 13.88
C ALA A 693 -25.62 14.31 14.03
N ALA A 694 -25.66 15.64 13.85
CA ALA A 694 -24.52 16.51 14.08
C ALA A 694 -24.08 16.52 15.57
N GLU A 695 -25.01 16.39 16.51
CA GLU A 695 -24.71 16.21 17.94
C GLU A 695 -24.11 14.83 18.27
N LEU A 696 -24.28 13.84 17.41
CA LEU A 696 -23.75 12.49 17.59
C LEU A 696 -22.61 12.21 16.62
N LEU A 697 -22.00 13.24 16.05
CA LEU A 697 -20.95 13.01 15.06
C LEU A 697 -19.71 12.37 15.71
N LYS A 698 -19.28 11.23 15.16
CA LYS A 698 -18.06 10.49 15.55
C LYS A 698 -18.01 10.04 17.03
N PHE A 699 -19.12 10.01 17.76
CA PHE A 699 -19.12 9.63 19.19
C PHE A 699 -18.55 8.23 19.42
N ASP A 700 -18.73 7.33 18.46
CA ASP A 700 -18.31 5.93 18.52
C ASP A 700 -16.80 5.77 18.57
N LEU A 701 -16.02 6.75 18.09
CA LEU A 701 -14.57 6.75 18.28
C LEU A 701 -14.15 6.79 19.76
N GLY A 702 -15.06 7.22 20.65
CA GLY A 702 -14.86 7.19 22.10
C GLY A 702 -15.23 5.86 22.77
N SER A 703 -15.65 4.86 22.00
CA SER A 703 -15.97 3.50 22.47
C SER A 703 -14.71 2.62 22.52
N GLN A 704 -14.71 1.63 23.41
CA GLN A 704 -13.60 0.68 23.54
C GLN A 704 -13.49 -0.20 22.30
N LEU A 705 -14.61 -0.71 21.77
CA LEU A 705 -14.62 -1.57 20.60
C LEU A 705 -14.08 -0.88 19.35
N VAL A 706 -14.44 0.39 19.11
CA VAL A 706 -13.94 1.14 17.96
C VAL A 706 -12.49 1.57 18.16
N THR A 707 -12.05 1.81 19.40
CA THR A 707 -10.63 2.02 19.71
C THR A 707 -9.79 0.81 19.30
N GLU A 708 -10.27 -0.40 19.60
CA GLU A 708 -9.62 -1.66 19.22
C GLU A 708 -9.79 -2.00 17.72
N MET A 709 -10.92 -1.62 17.12
CA MET A 709 -11.28 -1.93 15.73
C MET A 709 -11.75 -0.70 14.96
N THR A 710 -10.84 0.25 14.71
CA THR A 710 -11.15 1.55 14.09
C THR A 710 -11.89 1.50 12.75
N SER A 711 -11.79 0.40 12.00
CA SER A 711 -12.55 0.24 10.75
C SER A 711 -14.06 0.05 10.93
N LEU A 712 -14.51 -0.19 12.16
CA LEU A 712 -15.92 -0.27 12.50
C LEU A 712 -16.55 1.11 12.79
N ALA A 713 -15.75 2.18 12.76
CA ALA A 713 -16.24 3.55 12.89
C ALA A 713 -17.39 3.82 11.91
N GLY A 714 -18.40 4.56 12.36
CA GLY A 714 -19.67 4.82 11.68
C GLY A 714 -20.64 3.65 11.70
N VAL A 715 -20.19 2.39 11.54
CA VAL A 715 -21.08 1.22 11.65
C VAL A 715 -21.54 1.08 13.10
N MET A 716 -20.58 1.14 14.03
CA MET A 716 -20.90 1.13 15.45
C MET A 716 -21.63 2.38 15.90
N ALA A 717 -21.34 3.55 15.30
CA ALA A 717 -22.13 4.75 15.56
C ALA A 717 -23.63 4.53 15.32
N ARG A 718 -24.00 3.90 14.19
CA ARG A 718 -25.40 3.55 13.91
C ARG A 718 -25.95 2.53 14.90
N ASP A 719 -25.19 1.47 15.16
CA ASP A 719 -25.61 0.37 16.03
C ASP A 719 -25.88 0.86 17.47
N TYR A 720 -24.92 1.58 18.06
CA TYR A 720 -25.07 2.18 19.39
C TYR A 720 -26.16 3.24 19.44
N ALA A 721 -26.33 4.08 18.40
CA ALA A 721 -27.42 5.04 18.34
C ALA A 721 -28.80 4.36 18.35
N LEU A 722 -28.96 3.28 17.58
CA LEU A 722 -30.18 2.48 17.58
C LEU A 722 -30.43 1.82 18.94
N HIS A 723 -29.39 1.27 19.57
CA HIS A 723 -29.49 0.66 20.90
C HIS A 723 -29.91 1.69 21.96
N ALA A 724 -29.38 2.91 21.89
CA ALA A 724 -29.73 4.02 22.78
C ALA A 724 -31.13 4.62 22.49
N GLY A 725 -31.84 4.13 21.47
CA GLY A 725 -33.21 4.55 21.15
C GLY A 725 -33.31 5.79 20.26
N GLU A 726 -32.23 6.17 19.55
CA GLU A 726 -32.28 7.25 18.55
C GLU A 726 -33.14 6.87 17.33
N ASP A 727 -33.66 7.88 16.62
CA ASP A 727 -34.40 7.66 15.38
C ASP A 727 -33.53 6.97 14.32
N ARG A 728 -34.12 6.05 13.55
CA ARG A 728 -33.40 5.30 12.49
C ARG A 728 -32.74 6.22 11.47
N ALA A 729 -33.35 7.35 11.13
CA ALA A 729 -32.79 8.32 10.21
C ALA A 729 -31.57 9.04 10.80
N VAL A 730 -31.54 9.29 12.11
CA VAL A 730 -30.38 9.86 12.82
C VAL A 730 -29.24 8.86 12.81
N ALA A 731 -29.49 7.62 13.24
CA ALA A 731 -28.48 6.57 13.25
C ALA A 731 -27.89 6.32 11.85
N GLN A 732 -28.74 6.34 10.81
CA GLN A 732 -28.28 6.23 9.43
C GLN A 732 -27.43 7.43 9.00
N ALA A 733 -27.81 8.66 9.35
CA ALA A 733 -27.04 9.85 8.99
C ALA A 733 -25.64 9.88 9.63
N VAL A 734 -25.49 9.41 10.87
CA VAL A 734 -24.17 9.31 11.53
C VAL A 734 -23.29 8.26 10.85
N TYR A 735 -23.84 7.12 10.43
CA TYR A 735 -23.11 6.13 9.63
C TYR A 735 -22.68 6.70 8.27
N GLU A 736 -23.61 7.36 7.58
CA GLU A 736 -23.37 7.93 6.25
C GLU A 736 -22.35 9.07 6.26
N ALA A 737 -22.13 9.74 7.39
CA ALA A 737 -21.08 10.75 7.53
C ALA A 737 -19.67 10.20 7.19
N GLU A 738 -19.42 8.91 7.47
CA GLU A 738 -18.16 8.25 7.14
C GLU A 738 -18.06 7.83 5.66
N LEU A 739 -19.19 7.75 4.94
CA LEU A 739 -19.23 7.30 3.54
C LEU A 739 -18.88 8.42 2.55
N PRO A 740 -18.19 8.14 1.43
CA PRO A 740 -17.53 6.88 1.09
C PRO A 740 -16.15 6.75 1.77
N ARG A 741 -15.83 5.58 2.31
CA ARG A 741 -14.55 5.33 3.01
C ARG A 741 -13.40 5.16 2.02
N ASN A 742 -13.70 4.60 0.85
CA ASN A 742 -12.76 4.25 -0.22
C ASN A 742 -13.34 4.67 -1.58
N THR A 743 -12.52 4.73 -2.62
CA THR A 743 -13.00 4.86 -4.00
C THR A 743 -13.86 3.64 -4.36
N GLY A 744 -15.09 3.87 -4.84
CA GLY A 744 -16.05 2.81 -5.19
C GLY A 744 -16.89 2.27 -4.02
N ASP A 745 -16.74 2.83 -2.81
CA ASP A 745 -17.62 2.52 -1.67
C ASP A 745 -19.03 3.11 -1.88
N ALA A 746 -20.00 2.66 -1.08
CA ALA A 746 -21.33 3.22 -1.06
C ALA A 746 -21.30 4.72 -0.74
N LEU A 747 -22.21 5.47 -1.37
CA LEU A 747 -22.39 6.90 -1.11
C LEU A 747 -23.54 7.13 -0.12
N PRO A 748 -23.52 8.25 0.63
CA PRO A 748 -24.65 8.66 1.46
C PRO A 748 -25.96 8.68 0.65
N SER A 749 -27.00 8.04 1.18
CA SER A 749 -28.31 8.02 0.52
C SER A 749 -29.25 9.12 1.03
N SER A 750 -29.04 9.59 2.26
CA SER A 750 -29.82 10.66 2.87
C SER A 750 -29.16 12.03 2.68
N ALA A 751 -29.96 13.09 2.60
CA ALA A 751 -29.45 14.46 2.54
C ALA A 751 -28.65 14.82 3.81
N ALA A 752 -29.09 14.34 4.99
CA ALA A 752 -28.39 14.60 6.25
C ALA A 752 -26.99 13.95 6.27
N GLY A 753 -26.90 12.67 5.88
CA GLY A 753 -25.63 11.96 5.75
C GLY A 753 -24.70 12.57 4.71
N ALA A 754 -25.22 12.96 3.55
CA ALA A 754 -24.45 13.61 2.48
C ALA A 754 -23.83 14.94 2.92
N VAL A 755 -24.60 15.77 3.66
CA VAL A 755 -24.12 17.06 4.17
C VAL A 755 -23.03 16.85 5.23
N LEU A 756 -23.21 15.91 6.17
CA LEU A 756 -22.19 15.58 7.18
C LEU A 756 -20.90 15.03 6.54
N SER A 757 -21.05 14.13 5.58
CA SER A 757 -19.94 13.53 4.82
C SER A 757 -19.16 14.57 4.02
N LEU A 758 -19.86 15.51 3.38
CA LEU A 758 -19.26 16.64 2.66
C LEU A 758 -18.50 17.56 3.63
N ALA A 759 -19.10 17.90 4.78
CA ALA A 759 -18.48 18.75 5.79
C ALA A 759 -17.22 18.12 6.40
N ASP A 760 -17.23 16.81 6.68
CA ASP A 760 -16.07 16.08 7.21
C ASP A 760 -14.85 16.18 6.29
N ARG A 761 -15.09 16.02 4.99
CA ARG A 761 -14.03 16.07 3.97
C ARG A 761 -13.53 17.48 3.73
N LEU A 762 -14.40 18.49 3.78
CA LEU A 762 -13.99 19.89 3.70
C LEU A 762 -13.13 20.30 4.90
N ASP A 763 -13.50 19.92 6.12
CA ASP A 763 -12.69 20.16 7.33
C ASP A 763 -11.32 19.48 7.22
N LEU A 764 -11.30 18.19 6.86
CA LEU A 764 -10.06 17.42 6.76
C LEU A 764 -9.11 18.00 5.70
N VAL A 765 -9.60 18.27 4.49
CA VAL A 765 -8.76 18.80 3.40
C VAL A 765 -8.18 20.16 3.78
N THR A 766 -8.99 21.03 4.36
CA THR A 766 -8.59 22.40 4.69
C THR A 766 -7.61 22.44 5.87
N GLY A 767 -7.92 21.71 6.95
CA GLY A 767 -7.05 21.65 8.12
C GLY A 767 -5.70 20.99 7.83
N LEU A 768 -5.69 19.89 7.07
CA LEU A 768 -4.44 19.21 6.70
C LEU A 768 -3.62 20.01 5.69
N ALA A 769 -4.24 20.68 4.70
CA ALA A 769 -3.51 21.54 3.79
C ALA A 769 -2.79 22.69 4.52
N ALA A 770 -3.42 23.28 5.54
CA ALA A 770 -2.82 24.35 6.35
C ALA A 770 -1.72 23.87 7.31
N THR A 771 -1.69 22.57 7.63
CA THR A 771 -0.78 22.02 8.65
C THR A 771 0.32 21.14 8.08
N VAL A 772 -0.04 20.10 7.33
CA VAL A 772 0.89 19.11 6.76
C VAL A 772 1.12 19.31 5.26
N GLY A 773 0.28 20.10 4.59
CA GLY A 773 0.34 20.36 3.16
C GLY A 773 -0.41 19.31 2.31
N LEU A 774 -0.60 19.63 1.03
CA LEU A 774 -1.25 18.73 0.06
C LEU A 774 -0.27 17.65 -0.43
N PRO A 775 -0.76 16.42 -0.72
CA PRO A 775 0.10 15.33 -1.15
C PRO A 775 0.70 15.56 -2.53
N THR A 776 1.99 15.25 -2.70
CA THR A 776 2.72 15.30 -3.97
C THR A 776 3.08 13.88 -4.45
N GLY A 777 2.98 13.62 -5.75
CA GLY A 777 3.27 12.29 -6.33
C GLY A 777 2.26 11.22 -5.94
N SER A 778 2.72 9.97 -5.74
CA SER A 778 1.87 8.80 -5.39
C SER A 778 1.60 8.68 -3.89
N SER A 779 2.47 9.23 -3.02
CA SER A 779 2.31 9.19 -1.57
C SER A 779 1.09 10.02 -1.11
N ASP A 780 0.32 9.49 -0.16
CA ASP A 780 -0.83 10.17 0.47
C ASP A 780 -1.00 9.69 1.93
N PRO A 781 -0.07 10.05 2.82
CA PRO A 781 0.01 9.48 4.17
C PRO A 781 -1.19 9.84 5.05
N PHE A 782 -1.88 10.95 4.77
CA PHE A 782 -3.04 11.41 5.52
C PHE A 782 -4.36 11.26 4.74
N ALA A 783 -4.36 10.50 3.65
CA ALA A 783 -5.54 10.22 2.82
C ALA A 783 -6.27 11.48 2.27
N VAL A 784 -5.57 12.59 2.08
CA VAL A 784 -6.16 13.85 1.59
C VAL A 784 -6.66 13.69 0.16
N ARG A 785 -5.92 12.96 -0.69
CA ARG A 785 -6.35 12.66 -2.07
C ARG A 785 -7.64 11.86 -2.05
N ARG A 786 -7.74 10.86 -1.16
CA ARG A 786 -8.93 10.04 -0.99
C ARG A 786 -10.13 10.86 -0.51
N ALA A 787 -9.92 11.77 0.45
CA ALA A 787 -10.96 12.65 0.95
C ALA A 787 -11.53 13.57 -0.15
N VAL A 788 -10.68 14.14 -1.01
CA VAL A 788 -11.12 14.95 -2.16
C VAL A 788 -11.91 14.12 -3.16
N LEU A 789 -11.48 12.90 -3.49
CA LEU A 789 -12.24 12.03 -4.39
C LEU A 789 -13.62 11.67 -3.80
N GLY A 790 -13.68 11.39 -2.50
CA GLY A 790 -14.95 11.17 -1.80
C GLY A 790 -15.85 12.43 -1.80
N LEU A 791 -15.26 13.61 -1.61
CA LEU A 791 -15.97 14.89 -1.62
C LEU A 791 -16.63 15.15 -2.98
N LEU A 792 -15.88 14.91 -4.06
CA LEU A 792 -16.39 15.01 -5.44
C LEU A 792 -17.53 14.01 -5.67
N ALA A 793 -17.36 12.75 -5.27
CA ALA A 793 -18.38 11.73 -5.46
C ALA A 793 -19.69 12.04 -4.71
N VAL A 794 -19.60 12.49 -3.45
CA VAL A 794 -20.77 12.86 -2.63
C VAL A 794 -21.51 14.06 -3.22
N HIS A 795 -20.78 15.10 -3.65
CA HIS A 795 -21.37 16.28 -4.27
C HIS A 795 -22.11 15.92 -5.57
N ARG A 796 -21.46 15.16 -6.47
CA ARG A 796 -22.02 14.72 -7.76
C ARG A 796 -23.27 13.84 -7.57
N ALA A 797 -23.28 12.98 -6.57
CA ALA A 797 -24.38 12.05 -6.32
C ALA A 797 -25.57 12.66 -5.56
N THR A 798 -25.46 13.88 -5.03
CA THR A 798 -26.48 14.48 -4.15
C THR A 798 -27.13 15.71 -4.81
N PRO A 799 -28.32 15.59 -5.42
CA PRO A 799 -28.98 16.70 -6.11
C PRO A 799 -29.21 17.95 -5.24
N ALA A 800 -29.48 17.76 -3.95
CA ALA A 800 -29.65 18.84 -2.98
C ALA A 800 -28.40 19.74 -2.81
N LEU A 801 -27.22 19.21 -3.12
CA LEU A 801 -25.93 19.90 -3.03
C LEU A 801 -25.46 20.48 -4.37
N ALA A 802 -26.17 20.24 -5.48
CA ALA A 802 -25.72 20.65 -6.81
C ALA A 802 -25.48 22.16 -6.95
N GLY A 803 -26.25 22.99 -6.22
CA GLY A 803 -26.08 24.45 -6.19
C GLY A 803 -24.97 24.94 -5.27
N PHE A 804 -24.45 24.09 -4.38
CA PHE A 804 -23.41 24.47 -3.43
C PHE A 804 -22.03 24.47 -4.09
N SER A 805 -21.29 25.57 -3.92
CA SER A 805 -19.90 25.70 -4.37
C SER A 805 -18.95 25.07 -3.35
N LEU A 806 -18.16 24.10 -3.77
CA LEU A 806 -17.11 23.49 -2.96
C LEU A 806 -15.99 24.48 -2.63
N ALA A 807 -15.76 25.51 -3.45
CA ALA A 807 -14.85 26.59 -3.11
C ALA A 807 -15.36 27.39 -1.90
N ASP A 808 -16.65 27.74 -1.88
CA ASP A 808 -17.29 28.38 -0.71
C ASP A 808 -17.24 27.45 0.51
N GLY A 809 -17.35 26.14 0.30
CA GLY A 809 -17.18 25.13 1.34
C GLY A 809 -15.77 25.11 1.93
N LEU A 810 -14.73 25.24 1.11
CA LEU A 810 -13.34 25.36 1.56
C LEU A 810 -13.13 26.66 2.36
N GLU A 811 -13.73 27.78 1.91
CA GLU A 811 -13.68 29.05 2.64
C GLU A 811 -14.37 28.96 4.01
N LEU A 812 -15.56 28.36 4.07
CA LEU A 812 -16.28 28.11 5.32
C LEU A 812 -15.48 27.22 6.27
N ALA A 813 -14.89 26.13 5.75
CA ALA A 813 -14.06 25.24 6.54
C ALA A 813 -12.79 25.94 7.04
N ALA A 814 -12.18 26.80 6.22
CA ALA A 814 -10.99 27.57 6.58
C ALA A 814 -11.27 28.56 7.71
N ALA A 815 -12.41 29.25 7.67
CA ALA A 815 -12.82 30.18 8.72
C ALA A 815 -13.05 29.49 10.07
N ALA A 816 -13.37 28.19 10.07
CA ALA A 816 -13.58 27.40 11.28
C ALA A 816 -12.30 26.73 11.82
N GLN A 817 -11.19 26.73 11.07
CA GLN A 817 -9.95 26.09 11.53
C GLN A 817 -9.32 26.86 12.71
N PRO A 818 -8.71 26.15 13.69
CA PRO A 818 -7.99 26.78 14.80
C PRO A 818 -6.62 27.36 14.38
N VAL A 819 -6.22 27.15 13.12
CA VAL A 819 -5.00 27.65 12.51
C VAL A 819 -5.32 28.61 11.36
N PRO A 820 -4.46 29.62 11.11
CA PRO A 820 -4.66 30.50 9.97
C PRO A 820 -4.52 29.72 8.66
N VAL A 821 -5.54 29.81 7.80
CA VAL A 821 -5.51 29.27 6.44
C VAL A 821 -5.32 30.44 5.48
N SER A 822 -4.18 30.50 4.79
CA SER A 822 -3.89 31.62 3.90
C SER A 822 -4.67 31.52 2.57
N PRO A 823 -4.89 32.64 1.86
CA PRO A 823 -5.51 32.62 0.53
C PRO A 823 -4.77 31.71 -0.46
N GLU A 824 -3.44 31.61 -0.36
CA GLU A 824 -2.63 30.70 -1.19
C GLU A 824 -2.94 29.23 -0.91
N VAL A 825 -3.16 28.86 0.36
CA VAL A 825 -3.55 27.48 0.74
C VAL A 825 -4.93 27.14 0.18
N LEU A 826 -5.89 28.06 0.30
CA LEU A 826 -7.23 27.90 -0.27
C LEU A 826 -7.19 27.76 -1.80
N ALA A 827 -6.41 28.59 -2.47
CA ALA A 827 -6.20 28.49 -3.92
C ALA A 827 -5.60 27.12 -4.31
N ALA A 828 -4.61 26.63 -3.55
CA ALA A 828 -4.02 25.31 -3.77
C ALA A 828 -5.02 24.17 -3.56
N CYS A 829 -5.91 24.27 -2.55
CA CYS A 829 -6.99 23.30 -2.33
C CYS A 829 -7.98 23.28 -3.51
N SER A 830 -8.39 24.45 -4.00
CA SER A 830 -9.29 24.58 -5.16
C SER A 830 -8.66 24.06 -6.45
N GLU A 831 -7.37 24.33 -6.69
CA GLU A 831 -6.64 23.77 -7.82
C GLU A 831 -6.55 22.24 -7.71
N PHE A 832 -6.23 21.73 -6.52
CA PHE A 832 -6.13 20.30 -6.28
C PHE A 832 -7.47 19.60 -6.52
N LEU A 833 -8.58 20.18 -6.05
CA LEU A 833 -9.94 19.69 -6.33
C LEU A 833 -10.23 19.66 -7.84
N THR A 834 -9.93 20.75 -8.55
CA THR A 834 -10.14 20.88 -10.00
C THR A 834 -9.37 19.81 -10.77
N ARG A 835 -8.09 19.60 -10.45
CA ARG A 835 -7.25 18.58 -11.08
C ARG A 835 -7.75 17.17 -10.83
N ARG A 836 -8.32 16.90 -9.66
CA ARG A 836 -8.92 15.58 -9.37
C ARG A 836 -10.22 15.36 -10.12
N LEU A 837 -11.05 16.39 -10.27
CA LEU A 837 -12.24 16.29 -11.11
C LEU A 837 -11.87 16.02 -12.59
N GLU A 838 -10.87 16.73 -13.14
CA GLU A 838 -10.37 16.47 -14.50
C GLU A 838 -9.92 15.00 -14.67
N GLN A 839 -9.15 14.51 -13.69
CA GLN A 839 -8.68 13.13 -13.69
C GLN A 839 -9.84 12.13 -13.66
N VAL A 840 -10.79 12.29 -12.74
CA VAL A 840 -11.96 11.40 -12.59
C VAL A 840 -12.78 11.35 -13.87
N LEU A 841 -13.13 12.51 -14.45
CA LEU A 841 -13.92 12.57 -15.68
C LEU A 841 -13.19 11.94 -16.87
N THR A 842 -11.86 12.07 -16.92
CA THR A 842 -11.04 11.44 -17.98
C THR A 842 -10.98 9.92 -17.80
N GLU A 843 -10.84 9.43 -16.57
CA GLU A 843 -10.85 8.01 -16.24
C GLU A 843 -12.22 7.36 -16.49
N GLU A 844 -13.31 8.12 -16.35
CA GLU A 844 -14.67 7.72 -16.75
C GLU A 844 -14.87 7.66 -18.27
N GLY A 845 -13.87 8.06 -19.07
CA GLY A 845 -13.85 7.92 -20.53
C GLY A 845 -14.31 9.16 -21.31
N HIS A 846 -14.49 10.31 -20.66
CA HIS A 846 -14.87 11.54 -21.36
C HIS A 846 -13.69 12.15 -22.15
N PRO A 847 -13.93 12.72 -23.36
CA PRO A 847 -12.87 13.38 -24.14
C PRO A 847 -12.23 14.57 -23.41
N VAL A 848 -10.89 14.59 -23.38
CA VAL A 848 -10.08 15.56 -22.60
C VAL A 848 -10.41 17.02 -22.94
N ASP A 849 -10.65 17.32 -24.21
CA ASP A 849 -11.01 18.67 -24.67
C ASP A 849 -12.34 19.15 -24.10
N ARG A 850 -13.33 18.24 -24.00
CA ARG A 850 -14.66 18.52 -23.44
C ARG A 850 -14.61 18.62 -21.92
N VAL A 851 -13.84 17.75 -21.27
CA VAL A 851 -13.61 17.82 -19.82
C VAL A 851 -13.02 19.18 -19.48
N ARG A 852 -11.94 19.59 -20.15
CA ARG A 852 -11.30 20.89 -19.92
C ARG A 852 -12.21 22.08 -20.22
N ALA A 853 -13.10 21.96 -21.20
CA ALA A 853 -14.09 22.99 -21.51
C ALA A 853 -15.08 23.25 -20.35
N VAL A 854 -15.35 22.27 -19.48
CA VAL A 854 -16.28 22.46 -18.34
C VAL A 854 -15.59 22.72 -17.00
N LEU A 855 -14.26 22.63 -16.92
CA LEU A 855 -13.49 22.84 -15.68
C LEU A 855 -13.62 24.23 -15.03
N PRO A 856 -14.00 25.33 -15.72
CA PRO A 856 -14.35 26.57 -15.01
C PRO A 856 -15.44 26.38 -13.94
N HIS A 857 -16.27 25.34 -14.06
CA HIS A 857 -17.32 24.97 -13.11
C HIS A 857 -16.89 23.92 -12.10
N ALA A 858 -15.59 23.62 -11.96
CA ALA A 858 -15.10 22.55 -11.08
C ALA A 858 -15.46 22.73 -9.60
N ALA A 859 -15.72 23.96 -9.15
CA ALA A 859 -16.25 24.23 -7.82
C ALA A 859 -17.68 23.69 -7.61
N ARG A 860 -18.43 23.39 -8.68
CA ARG A 860 -19.74 22.73 -8.65
C ARG A 860 -19.71 21.48 -9.52
N PRO A 861 -19.11 20.36 -9.06
CA PRO A 861 -18.95 19.14 -9.86
C PRO A 861 -20.23 18.65 -10.55
N ALA A 862 -21.38 18.65 -9.86
CA ALA A 862 -22.66 18.27 -10.47
C ALA A 862 -23.08 19.16 -11.66
N LEU A 863 -22.74 20.46 -11.64
CA LEU A 863 -22.95 21.37 -12.77
C LEU A 863 -22.00 21.03 -13.93
N ALA A 864 -20.74 20.74 -13.63
CA ALA A 864 -19.76 20.32 -14.63
C ALA A 864 -20.19 19.01 -15.34
N ASP A 865 -20.70 18.02 -14.61
CA ASP A 865 -21.28 16.79 -15.18
C ASP A 865 -22.45 17.11 -16.12
N GLY A 866 -23.39 17.95 -15.67
CA GLY A 866 -24.54 18.34 -16.47
C GLY A 866 -24.16 19.07 -17.76
N LEU A 867 -23.19 19.98 -17.70
CA LEU A 867 -22.65 20.68 -18.87
C LEU A 867 -21.88 19.73 -19.79
N LEU A 868 -21.09 18.81 -19.25
CA LEU A 868 -20.33 17.84 -20.03
C LEU A 868 -21.25 16.90 -20.82
N ALA A 869 -22.32 16.42 -20.19
CA ALA A 869 -23.33 15.58 -20.84
C ALA A 869 -24.02 16.33 -22.00
N ARG A 870 -24.42 17.59 -21.78
CA ARG A 870 -25.03 18.44 -22.82
C ARG A 870 -24.03 18.82 -23.92
N LEU A 871 -22.77 19.05 -23.58
CA LEU A 871 -21.71 19.31 -24.55
C LEU A 871 -21.47 18.09 -25.45
N GLY A 872 -21.54 16.89 -24.89
CA GLY A 872 -21.42 15.63 -25.63
C GLY A 872 -22.44 15.49 -26.77
N THR A 873 -23.65 16.02 -26.60
CA THR A 873 -24.67 16.07 -27.66
C THR A 873 -24.53 17.32 -28.54
N ALA A 874 -24.25 18.48 -27.95
CA ALA A 874 -24.17 19.76 -28.66
C ALA A 874 -23.09 19.80 -29.74
N VAL A 875 -21.95 19.12 -29.56
CA VAL A 875 -20.89 19.02 -30.59
C VAL A 875 -21.33 18.31 -31.88
N THR A 876 -22.50 17.68 -31.90
CA THR A 876 -23.09 17.09 -33.12
C THR A 876 -24.11 17.99 -33.79
N ASP A 877 -24.53 19.09 -33.14
CA ASP A 877 -25.46 20.06 -33.70
C ASP A 877 -24.73 21.05 -34.63
N PRO A 878 -25.13 21.17 -35.92
CA PRO A 878 -24.52 22.12 -36.84
C PRO A 878 -24.60 23.58 -36.37
N GLY A 879 -25.63 23.94 -35.60
CA GLY A 879 -25.78 25.27 -35.04
C GLY A 879 -24.75 25.61 -33.99
N PHE A 880 -24.57 24.70 -33.02
CA PHE A 880 -23.53 24.82 -32.00
C PHE A 880 -22.14 24.88 -32.64
N LEU A 881 -21.84 24.00 -33.62
CA LEU A 881 -20.56 24.01 -34.33
C LEU A 881 -20.28 25.36 -35.00
N ALA A 882 -21.29 25.95 -35.63
CA ALA A 882 -21.15 27.24 -36.31
C ALA A 882 -20.91 28.40 -35.31
N VAL A 883 -21.64 28.43 -34.20
CA VAL A 883 -21.45 29.41 -33.12
C VAL A 883 -20.07 29.26 -32.49
N ALA A 884 -19.68 28.04 -32.13
CA ALA A 884 -18.41 27.76 -31.49
C ALA A 884 -17.22 28.10 -32.42
N ALA A 885 -17.33 27.82 -33.73
CA ALA A 885 -16.33 28.23 -34.72
C ALA A 885 -16.19 29.75 -34.83
N ALA A 886 -17.29 30.51 -34.79
CA ALA A 886 -17.28 31.97 -34.81
C ALA A 886 -16.55 32.55 -33.58
N ILE A 887 -16.86 32.04 -32.38
CA ILE A 887 -16.21 32.44 -31.11
C ILE A 887 -14.72 32.08 -31.12
N GLN A 888 -14.36 30.87 -31.58
CA GLN A 888 -12.96 30.44 -31.68
C GLN A 888 -12.16 31.21 -32.73
N ARG A 889 -12.79 31.67 -33.83
CA ARG A 889 -12.15 32.53 -34.82
C ARG A 889 -11.84 33.91 -34.23
N ALA A 890 -12.79 34.49 -33.48
CA ALA A 890 -12.56 35.73 -32.73
C ALA A 890 -11.42 35.58 -31.70
N ARG A 891 -11.45 34.51 -30.89
CA ARG A 891 -10.39 34.21 -29.88
C ARG A 891 -8.99 34.07 -30.47
N ARG A 892 -8.85 33.52 -31.68
CA ARG A 892 -7.54 33.33 -32.33
C ARG A 892 -6.93 34.63 -32.86
N ILE A 893 -7.76 35.62 -33.18
CA ILE A 893 -7.33 36.86 -33.83
C ILE A 893 -7.18 38.00 -32.82
N VAL A 894 -8.05 38.05 -31.81
CA VAL A 894 -8.05 39.09 -30.78
C VAL A 894 -6.97 38.80 -29.72
N PRO A 895 -6.02 39.72 -29.47
CA PRO A 895 -5.09 39.58 -28.35
C PRO A 895 -5.84 39.43 -27.02
N ALA A 896 -5.34 38.55 -26.13
CA ALA A 896 -6.05 38.19 -24.89
C ALA A 896 -6.44 39.41 -24.04
N ASP A 897 -5.55 40.40 -23.91
CA ASP A 897 -5.75 41.59 -23.08
C ASP A 897 -6.63 42.68 -23.73
N THR A 898 -7.21 42.42 -24.90
CA THR A 898 -8.11 43.39 -25.56
C THR A 898 -9.42 43.46 -24.79
N PRO A 899 -9.83 44.65 -24.29
CA PRO A 899 -11.11 44.79 -23.60
C PRO A 899 -12.28 44.69 -24.59
N ALA A 900 -13.38 44.07 -24.16
CA ALA A 900 -14.65 44.17 -24.86
C ALA A 900 -15.17 45.62 -24.78
N GLY A 901 -15.46 46.22 -25.93
CA GLY A 901 -15.94 47.58 -26.03
C GLY A 901 -15.27 48.38 -27.14
N TYR A 902 -16.06 49.17 -27.86
CA TYR A 902 -15.62 49.95 -29.01
C TYR A 902 -16.56 51.16 -29.20
N ASP A 903 -16.06 52.19 -29.87
CA ASP A 903 -16.90 53.28 -30.34
C ASP A 903 -17.50 52.88 -31.71
N PRO A 904 -18.83 52.72 -31.83
CA PRO A 904 -19.44 52.33 -33.10
C PRO A 904 -19.36 53.42 -34.18
N SER A 905 -19.15 54.69 -33.80
CA SER A 905 -19.12 55.81 -34.75
C SER A 905 -17.89 55.82 -35.67
N VAL A 906 -16.85 55.08 -35.30
CA VAL A 906 -15.61 54.97 -36.10
C VAL A 906 -15.64 53.80 -37.09
N LEU A 907 -16.65 52.91 -37.03
CA LEU A 907 -16.86 51.82 -37.99
C LEU A 907 -17.36 52.38 -39.33
N LYS A 908 -16.75 51.95 -40.44
CA LYS A 908 -16.94 52.52 -41.79
C LYS A 908 -17.47 51.52 -42.83
N GLU A 909 -17.01 50.27 -42.78
CA GLU A 909 -17.38 49.25 -43.77
C GLU A 909 -18.78 48.66 -43.50
N PRO A 910 -19.54 48.28 -44.54
CA PRO A 910 -20.86 47.66 -44.36
C PRO A 910 -20.83 46.40 -43.49
N ALA A 911 -19.80 45.56 -43.63
CA ALA A 911 -19.65 44.32 -42.87
C ALA A 911 -19.41 44.54 -41.37
N GLU A 912 -18.71 45.61 -40.97
CA GLU A 912 -18.49 45.93 -39.54
C GLU A 912 -19.71 46.59 -38.89
N LEU A 913 -20.48 47.37 -39.65
CA LEU A 913 -21.77 47.90 -39.18
C LEU A 913 -22.81 46.80 -39.02
N ALA A 914 -22.83 45.82 -39.94
CA ALA A 914 -23.70 44.64 -39.85
C ALA A 914 -23.35 43.77 -38.63
N LEU A 915 -22.06 43.53 -38.37
CA LEU A 915 -21.62 42.81 -37.17
C LEU A 915 -21.96 43.59 -35.89
N HIS A 916 -21.74 44.91 -35.85
CA HIS A 916 -22.15 45.76 -34.71
C HIS A 916 -23.64 45.63 -34.40
N ALA A 917 -24.51 45.73 -35.42
CA ALA A 917 -25.95 45.59 -35.25
C ALA A 917 -26.34 44.21 -34.71
N ALA A 918 -25.70 43.15 -35.23
CA ALA A 918 -25.95 41.79 -34.78
C ALA A 918 -25.49 41.57 -33.32
N VAL A 919 -24.29 42.04 -32.95
CA VAL A 919 -23.75 41.96 -31.58
C VAL A 919 -24.64 42.72 -30.59
N THR A 920 -25.13 43.90 -30.97
CA THR A 920 -25.99 44.73 -30.11
C THR A 920 -27.39 44.10 -29.92
N ALA A 921 -27.86 43.30 -30.88
CA ALA A 921 -29.13 42.61 -30.81
C ALA A 921 -29.08 41.31 -29.99
N VAL A 922 -27.89 40.74 -29.75
CA VAL A 922 -27.73 39.53 -28.95
C VAL A 922 -27.89 39.86 -27.47
N THR A 923 -28.85 39.19 -26.83
CA THR A 923 -29.04 39.22 -25.38
C THR A 923 -28.84 37.81 -24.84
N VAL A 924 -27.69 37.56 -24.21
CA VAL A 924 -27.42 36.31 -23.51
C VAL A 924 -27.92 36.44 -22.07
N PRO A 925 -28.69 35.45 -21.54
CA PRO A 925 -29.04 35.42 -20.12
C PRO A 925 -27.81 35.51 -19.21
N SER A 926 -27.99 35.97 -17.97
CA SER A 926 -26.88 36.04 -17.01
C SER A 926 -26.32 34.66 -16.62
N GLU A 927 -27.16 33.62 -16.67
CA GLU A 927 -26.78 32.21 -16.49
C GLU A 927 -27.35 31.40 -17.65
N PRO A 928 -26.73 31.46 -18.84
CA PRO A 928 -27.24 30.76 -20.00
C PRO A 928 -26.93 29.27 -19.89
N ASP A 929 -27.84 28.41 -20.37
CA ASP A 929 -27.46 27.04 -20.73
C ASP A 929 -26.98 26.98 -22.18
N LEU A 930 -26.42 25.83 -22.59
CA LEU A 930 -25.87 25.67 -23.94
C LEU A 930 -26.92 25.93 -25.04
N GLU A 931 -28.18 25.53 -24.82
CA GLU A 931 -29.23 25.66 -25.83
C GLU A 931 -29.70 27.11 -26.00
N SER A 932 -29.96 27.80 -24.89
CA SER A 932 -30.30 29.22 -24.88
C SER A 932 -29.15 30.08 -25.40
N PHE A 933 -27.91 29.74 -25.08
CA PHE A 933 -26.72 30.40 -25.60
C PHE A 933 -26.62 30.28 -27.13
N VAL A 934 -26.72 29.07 -27.67
CA VAL A 934 -26.68 28.83 -29.12
C VAL A 934 -27.83 29.54 -29.81
N THR A 935 -29.03 29.50 -29.24
CA THR A 935 -30.20 30.18 -29.81
C THR A 935 -30.01 31.69 -29.87
N ALA A 936 -29.47 32.29 -28.81
CA ALA A 936 -29.23 33.73 -28.74
C ALA A 936 -28.10 34.18 -29.66
N THR A 937 -27.07 33.35 -29.87
CA THR A 937 -25.84 33.74 -30.60
C THR A 937 -25.80 33.26 -32.05
N ARG A 938 -26.66 32.32 -32.46
CA ARG A 938 -26.74 31.84 -33.86
C ARG A 938 -26.83 32.98 -34.90
N PRO A 939 -27.59 34.08 -34.67
CA PRO A 939 -27.64 35.19 -35.63
C PRO A 939 -26.30 35.90 -35.88
N LEU A 940 -25.26 35.68 -35.06
CA LEU A 940 -23.94 36.26 -35.23
C LEU A 940 -23.06 35.52 -36.23
N VAL A 941 -23.36 34.26 -36.53
CA VAL A 941 -22.47 33.38 -37.31
C VAL A 941 -22.18 33.98 -38.70
N GLU A 942 -23.21 34.38 -39.43
CA GLU A 942 -23.08 34.96 -40.77
C GLU A 942 -22.37 36.34 -40.72
N PRO A 943 -22.80 37.32 -39.90
CA PRO A 943 -22.10 38.60 -39.77
C PRO A 943 -20.62 38.48 -39.36
N VAL A 944 -20.28 37.54 -38.48
CA VAL A 944 -18.88 37.28 -38.09
C VAL A 944 -18.09 36.71 -39.27
N GLY A 945 -18.68 35.78 -40.04
CA GLY A 945 -18.08 35.25 -41.26
C GLY A 945 -17.77 36.37 -42.27
N THR A 946 -18.78 37.15 -42.63
CA THR A 946 -18.66 38.27 -43.58
C THR A 946 -17.66 39.32 -43.09
N PHE A 947 -17.64 39.64 -41.79
CA PHE A 947 -16.65 40.54 -41.22
C PHE A 947 -15.23 40.05 -41.45
N PHE A 948 -14.95 38.77 -41.20
CA PHE A 948 -13.59 38.25 -41.40
C PHE A 948 -13.18 38.11 -42.86
N ASP A 949 -14.14 37.99 -43.77
CA ASP A 949 -13.86 37.83 -45.20
C ASP A 949 -13.68 39.19 -45.91
N GLU A 950 -14.37 40.24 -45.43
CA GLU A 950 -14.38 41.57 -46.06
C GLU A 950 -13.59 42.65 -45.29
N VAL A 951 -13.33 42.47 -43.99
CA VAL A 951 -12.73 43.51 -43.14
C VAL A 951 -11.30 43.15 -42.72
N PHE A 952 -10.35 44.02 -43.05
CA PHE A 952 -8.98 43.92 -42.54
C PHE A 952 -8.91 44.43 -41.09
N VAL A 953 -8.84 43.51 -40.13
CA VAL A 953 -8.86 43.80 -38.68
C VAL A 953 -7.68 44.68 -38.25
N MET A 954 -6.49 44.43 -38.80
CA MET A 954 -5.24 45.14 -38.45
C MET A 954 -5.08 46.45 -39.21
N ALA A 955 -6.10 47.32 -39.20
CA ALA A 955 -6.08 48.59 -39.91
C ALA A 955 -4.87 49.48 -39.53
N ASP A 956 -4.38 50.26 -40.49
CA ASP A 956 -3.28 51.22 -40.28
C ASP A 956 -3.67 52.35 -39.32
N ASP A 957 -4.96 52.73 -39.33
CA ASP A 957 -5.53 53.68 -38.39
C ASP A 957 -5.68 53.02 -37.00
N PRO A 958 -4.94 53.49 -35.98
CA PRO A 958 -4.94 52.88 -34.65
C PRO A 958 -6.29 52.95 -33.95
N VAL A 959 -7.13 53.96 -34.23
CA VAL A 959 -8.45 54.11 -33.61
C VAL A 959 -9.42 53.10 -34.21
N LEU A 960 -9.42 52.97 -35.54
CA LEU A 960 -10.24 51.98 -36.25
C LEU A 960 -9.82 50.54 -35.90
N ARG A 961 -8.51 50.28 -35.81
CA ARG A 961 -7.99 48.97 -35.39
C ARG A 961 -8.44 48.61 -33.98
N ALA A 962 -8.38 49.55 -33.03
CA ALA A 962 -8.85 49.33 -31.68
C ALA A 962 -10.36 49.03 -31.63
N ALA A 963 -11.17 49.75 -32.42
CA ALA A 963 -12.62 49.51 -32.48
C ALA A 963 -12.97 48.14 -33.09
N ARG A 964 -12.28 47.72 -34.16
CA ARG A 964 -12.44 46.39 -34.77
C ARG A 964 -12.03 45.26 -33.82
N LEU A 965 -10.91 45.42 -33.12
CA LEU A 965 -10.47 44.46 -32.11
C LEU A 965 -11.42 44.43 -30.90
N GLY A 966 -11.94 45.57 -30.47
CA GLY A 966 -12.93 45.67 -29.39
C GLY A 966 -14.28 45.05 -29.76
N LEU A 967 -14.73 45.19 -31.01
CA LEU A 967 -15.94 44.53 -31.54
C LEU A 967 -15.79 43.00 -31.56
N LEU A 968 -14.64 42.51 -32.02
CA LEU A 968 -14.33 41.08 -31.97
C LEU A 968 -14.12 40.58 -30.54
N ALA A 969 -13.57 41.39 -29.64
CA ALA A 969 -13.47 41.07 -28.21
C ALA A 969 -14.87 40.93 -27.58
N THR A 970 -15.84 41.77 -27.96
CA THR A 970 -17.24 41.56 -27.53
C THR A 970 -17.78 40.20 -27.99
N VAL A 971 -17.53 39.77 -29.24
CA VAL A 971 -17.94 38.44 -29.73
C VAL A 971 -17.22 37.30 -29.00
N ARG A 972 -15.92 37.48 -28.73
CA ARG A 972 -15.05 36.56 -27.99
C ARG A 972 -15.61 36.24 -26.59
N ASP A 973 -16.21 37.25 -25.95
CA ASP A 973 -16.60 37.22 -24.53
C ASP A 973 -18.08 36.88 -24.31
N LEU A 974 -18.92 36.81 -25.37
CA LEU A 974 -20.37 36.55 -25.26
C LEU A 974 -20.72 35.25 -24.51
N GLY A 975 -19.82 34.27 -24.46
CA GLY A 975 -19.97 33.00 -23.75
C GLY A 975 -18.97 32.79 -22.62
N GLU A 976 -18.34 33.85 -22.12
CA GLU A 976 -17.46 33.79 -20.95
C GLU A 976 -18.22 33.25 -19.74
N GLY A 977 -17.60 32.35 -18.98
CA GLY A 977 -18.23 31.68 -17.84
C GLY A 977 -19.12 30.49 -18.21
N LEU A 978 -19.49 30.27 -19.47
CA LEU A 978 -20.27 29.08 -19.88
C LEU A 978 -19.37 27.86 -20.12
N LEU A 979 -18.36 28.02 -20.97
CA LEU A 979 -17.34 27.00 -21.28
C LEU A 979 -15.97 27.67 -21.39
N ASP A 980 -14.91 26.91 -21.15
CA ASP A 980 -13.57 27.25 -21.64
C ASP A 980 -13.46 26.89 -23.13
N TRP A 981 -13.87 27.84 -23.96
CA TRP A 981 -13.84 27.75 -25.42
C TRP A 981 -12.44 27.53 -26.01
N ALA A 982 -11.36 27.79 -25.27
CA ALA A 982 -9.99 27.58 -25.73
C ALA A 982 -9.63 26.09 -25.80
N HIS A 983 -10.22 25.29 -24.90
CA HIS A 983 -9.90 23.88 -24.75
C HIS A 983 -10.79 22.97 -25.61
N LEU A 984 -11.97 23.44 -26.00
CA LEU A 984 -12.91 22.70 -26.84
C LEU A 984 -12.34 22.47 -28.25
N ARG A 985 -12.23 21.22 -28.70
CA ARG A 985 -11.81 20.88 -30.07
C ARG A 985 -13.03 20.41 -30.86
N LEU A 986 -13.36 21.14 -31.93
CA LEU A 986 -14.50 20.86 -32.81
C LEU A 986 -14.08 20.03 -34.03
#